data_AF-A0A535X269-F1
#
_entry.id   AF-A0A535X269-F1
#
_cell.length_a   1.000
_cell.length_b   1.000
_cell.length_c   1.000
_cell.angle_alpha   90.00
_cell.angle_beta   90.00
_cell.angle_gamma   90.00
#
_symmetry.space_group_name_H-M   'P 1'
#
loop_
_entity.id
_entity.type
_entity.pdbx_description
1 polymer ?
#
loop_
_entity_poly.entity_id
_entity_poly.type
_entity_poly.pdbx_seq_one_letter_code
_entity_poly.pdbx_strand_id
1 'polypeptide(L)'
;MALILPAYAKLNLTLDVTGRRPDGYHEIDSVMQTISLHDLVWVERTDCRVFEVVGTPIDGENLVLKAARELEGRVSRNLPFTLRLFKRIPMGAGLGGGSADAAAFLRAANLLYDLKLEMAELTEIATAVGQDVPFFLSGGTARATGLGSTIEPLLPFPASWRFLVVCPPVAISTRSVYAAVDGTEPTAHRTPALVRALANENAIEFGNDLEGTSRRLFAAHGGGVLCRFSEPPRCGEGAGHGPASWTSCLALSSRPRRILMRARFGARAMAALWAGKLTAGLSRGLRRGGGTTLPGDVSRWVDPRILTTLTRSLDQGAVVVTGTNGKTTTAALLRHILEAQGRRTVANQAGANLIFGVTAAMVNRASWSGGLDANVGLFEIDEASLPRLVQEIAPGTIIVTNLFRDQLDRYGELETTAAHIRRALVKGPEGVTAVLNADDPMVAALGDGLPRVVYAGLDDPSLLQPELSHGADAKFCPRCGSAFKFEGVYFGHVGHYHCPRGDFARPSPDVRASSVAIEGMERMRLRISDGAQEAGVDVPLSGLYNAYNVVLAVAAAQAMGVSIASSAAALRNFTPAFGRMEHTVVDGRPAVLLLAKNPTGFNEVLRTAIRFGKARSFLIALNDRIADGRDVSWIWDVDFEQLKDVAGHIVVSGDRALDLRVRLKYAEIPAERIEIVSDWRLALQRASEATGDGQTLFVLPTYTAMLELRAVLTRDGALQPYWKGRPVDAKP
;
A
#
# COMPACT_ATOMS: atom_id res chain seq x y z
N MET A 1 25.61 -12.53 -5.86
CA MET A 1 25.42 -13.90 -5.32
C MET A 1 24.15 -13.84 -4.47
N ALA A 2 23.19 -14.71 -4.76
CA ALA A 2 21.92 -14.77 -4.04
C ALA A 2 21.80 -16.13 -3.33
N LEU A 3 21.32 -16.11 -2.09
CA LEU A 3 21.01 -17.31 -1.31
C LEU A 3 19.50 -17.47 -1.20
N ILE A 4 19.04 -18.71 -1.30
CA ILE A 4 17.64 -19.09 -1.08
C ILE A 4 17.63 -20.10 0.04
N LEU A 5 17.03 -19.73 1.17
CA LEU A 5 16.99 -20.58 2.35
C LEU A 5 15.54 -20.90 2.72
N PRO A 6 15.21 -22.18 2.96
CA PRO A 6 13.94 -22.52 3.59
C PRO A 6 13.95 -22.07 5.06
N ALA A 7 12.87 -21.41 5.48
CA ALA A 7 12.59 -21.05 6.86
C ALA A 7 11.49 -22.00 7.39
N TYR A 8 11.91 -23.13 7.95
CA TYR A 8 11.00 -24.20 8.42
C TYR A 8 10.19 -23.76 9.64
N ALA A 9 8.89 -24.07 9.65
CA ALA A 9 8.03 -23.92 10.80
C ALA A 9 8.42 -24.90 11.91
N LYS A 10 7.97 -24.62 13.14
CA LYS A 10 8.10 -25.54 14.28
C LYS A 10 6.76 -26.04 14.80
N LEU A 11 6.83 -27.15 15.53
CA LEU A 11 5.84 -27.60 16.49
C LEU A 11 6.48 -27.66 17.88
N ASN A 12 5.73 -27.32 18.93
CA ASN A 12 6.07 -27.68 20.30
C ASN A 12 5.43 -29.05 20.57
N LEU A 13 6.23 -30.12 20.55
CA LEU A 13 5.77 -31.50 20.80
C LEU A 13 5.36 -31.67 22.26
N THR A 14 6.10 -31.03 23.16
CA THR A 14 5.71 -30.81 24.55
C THR A 14 5.86 -29.36 24.94
N LEU A 15 5.10 -28.87 25.92
CA LEU A 15 5.32 -27.58 26.56
C LEU A 15 4.84 -27.66 28.00
N ASP A 16 5.80 -27.67 28.93
CA ASP A 16 5.56 -27.61 30.37
C ASP A 16 5.83 -26.18 30.85
N VAL A 17 4.90 -25.59 31.60
CA VAL A 17 5.12 -24.30 32.28
C VAL A 17 5.70 -24.59 33.66
N THR A 18 6.98 -24.29 33.87
CA THR A 18 7.72 -24.70 35.08
C THR A 18 7.60 -23.70 36.22
N GLY A 19 7.25 -22.45 35.94
CA GLY A 19 7.03 -21.43 36.97
C GLY A 19 6.76 -20.05 36.40
N ARG A 20 6.35 -19.11 37.26
CA ARG A 20 6.20 -17.70 36.94
C ARG A 20 7.34 -16.89 37.55
N ARG A 21 7.93 -16.02 36.75
CA ARG A 21 9.02 -15.13 37.13
C ARG A 21 8.48 -13.82 37.74
N PRO A 22 9.28 -13.13 38.57
CA PRO A 22 8.90 -11.83 39.14
C PRO A 22 8.66 -10.74 38.09
N ASP A 23 9.28 -10.85 36.92
CA ASP A 23 9.12 -9.94 35.78
C ASP A 23 7.81 -10.14 35.00
N GLY A 24 6.98 -11.10 35.42
CA GLY A 24 5.67 -11.39 34.82
C GLY A 24 5.71 -12.40 33.67
N TYR A 25 6.88 -12.92 33.29
CA TYR A 25 7.02 -14.00 32.31
C TYR A 25 6.93 -15.39 32.95
N HIS A 26 6.77 -16.43 32.14
CA HIS A 26 6.75 -17.82 32.58
C HIS A 26 8.00 -18.56 32.10
N GLU A 27 8.58 -19.37 32.97
CA GLU A 27 9.59 -20.34 32.58
C GLU A 27 8.92 -21.55 31.95
N ILE A 28 9.54 -22.06 30.89
CA ILE A 28 9.04 -23.19 30.12
C ILE A 28 10.12 -24.26 29.94
N ASP A 29 9.67 -25.50 29.75
CA ASP A 29 10.47 -26.63 29.29
C ASP A 29 9.70 -27.32 28.15
N SER A 30 10.25 -27.27 26.93
CA SER A 30 9.54 -27.68 25.71
C SER A 30 10.44 -28.46 24.77
N VAL A 31 9.94 -29.57 24.20
CA VAL A 31 10.58 -30.19 23.03
C VAL A 31 10.00 -29.57 21.77
N MET A 32 10.85 -28.95 20.97
CA MET A 32 10.51 -28.32 19.70
C MET A 32 11.00 -29.14 18.51
N GLN A 33 10.21 -29.18 17.44
CA GLN A 33 10.50 -29.93 16.22
C GLN A 33 10.24 -29.06 14.99
N THR A 34 11.22 -28.92 14.09
CA THR A 34 10.98 -28.33 12.77
C THR A 34 10.21 -29.27 11.85
N ILE A 35 9.30 -28.74 11.05
CA ILE A 35 8.50 -29.52 10.08
C ILE A 35 8.75 -29.06 8.64
N SER A 36 8.31 -29.85 7.66
CA SER A 36 8.53 -29.57 6.23
C SER A 36 7.76 -28.35 5.71
N LEU A 37 6.76 -27.84 6.44
CA LEU A 37 6.11 -26.56 6.13
C LEU A 37 7.11 -25.42 6.35
N HIS A 38 7.36 -24.59 5.34
CA HIS A 38 8.37 -23.54 5.41
C HIS A 38 8.03 -22.33 4.55
N ASP A 39 8.59 -21.19 4.91
CA ASP A 39 8.70 -20.01 4.04
C ASP A 39 9.98 -20.10 3.20
N LEU A 40 10.13 -19.26 2.17
CA LEU A 40 11.39 -19.13 1.44
C LEU A 40 11.95 -17.73 1.62
N VAL A 41 13.19 -17.66 2.09
CA VAL A 41 13.94 -16.41 2.24
C VAL A 41 14.97 -16.33 1.13
N TRP A 42 14.72 -15.48 0.15
CA TRP A 42 15.67 -15.16 -0.90
C TRP A 42 16.41 -13.87 -0.52
N VAL A 43 17.73 -13.92 -0.40
CA VAL A 43 18.57 -12.78 -0.02
C VAL A 43 19.69 -12.62 -1.02
N GLU A 44 19.89 -11.40 -1.50
CA GLU A 44 21.00 -11.02 -2.36
C GLU A 44 21.69 -9.78 -1.79
N ARG A 45 23.03 -9.76 -1.80
CA ARG A 45 23.79 -8.55 -1.47
C ARG A 45 23.63 -7.53 -2.59
N THR A 46 23.23 -6.31 -2.25
CA THR A 46 23.00 -5.20 -3.19
C THR A 46 23.58 -3.90 -2.64
N ASP A 47 23.43 -2.80 -3.36
CA ASP A 47 23.96 -1.49 -2.91
C ASP A 47 22.95 -0.72 -2.03
N CYS A 48 21.69 -1.15 -2.02
CA CYS A 48 20.64 -0.61 -1.18
C CYS A 48 19.86 -1.72 -0.46
N ARG A 49 19.17 -1.36 0.63
CA ARG A 49 18.27 -2.26 1.34
C ARG A 49 16.90 -2.28 0.66
N VAL A 50 16.45 -3.45 0.29
CA VAL A 50 15.14 -3.68 -0.33
C VAL A 50 14.51 -4.89 0.34
N PHE A 51 13.28 -4.75 0.81
CA PHE A 51 12.55 -5.84 1.47
C PHE A 51 11.18 -6.01 0.83
N GLU A 52 10.87 -7.20 0.34
CA GLU A 52 9.63 -7.52 -0.37
C GLU A 52 9.02 -8.78 0.23
N VAL A 53 7.72 -8.75 0.53
CA VAL A 53 6.96 -9.91 1.02
C VAL A 53 6.01 -10.37 -0.08
N VAL A 54 6.05 -11.66 -0.39
CA VAL A 54 5.17 -12.33 -1.35
C VAL A 54 4.32 -13.36 -0.60
N GLY A 55 3.01 -13.15 -0.53
CA GLY A 55 2.08 -14.04 0.16
C GLY A 55 1.27 -13.31 1.23
N THR A 56 1.07 -13.96 2.38
CA THR A 56 0.37 -13.36 3.52
C THR A 56 1.09 -12.10 4.01
N PRO A 57 0.40 -10.96 4.19
CA PRO A 57 0.99 -9.76 4.76
C PRO A 57 1.57 -10.03 6.14
N ILE A 58 2.61 -9.28 6.51
CA ILE A 58 3.17 -9.32 7.86
C ILE A 58 2.54 -8.17 8.64
N ASP A 59 1.76 -8.50 9.66
CA ASP A 59 1.21 -7.52 10.60
C ASP A 59 2.22 -7.28 11.73
N GLY A 60 2.51 -6.01 12.05
CA GLY A 60 3.40 -5.61 13.15
C GLY A 60 4.89 -5.52 12.77
N GLU A 61 5.77 -5.61 13.77
CA GLU A 61 7.23 -5.49 13.57
C GLU A 61 7.78 -6.71 12.81
N ASN A 62 8.52 -6.44 11.74
CA ASN A 62 9.14 -7.49 10.94
C ASN A 62 10.45 -7.98 11.57
N LEU A 63 10.46 -9.22 12.08
CA LEU A 63 11.62 -9.81 12.74
C LEU A 63 12.85 -9.94 11.82
N VAL A 64 12.68 -9.99 10.50
CA VAL A 64 13.81 -10.01 9.56
C VAL A 64 14.50 -8.65 9.51
N LEU A 65 13.73 -7.56 9.51
CA LEU A 65 14.27 -6.20 9.56
C LEU A 65 14.87 -5.88 10.94
N LYS A 66 14.31 -6.45 12.01
CA LYS A 66 14.93 -6.42 13.33
C LYS A 66 16.26 -7.18 13.33
N ALA A 67 16.31 -8.40 12.80
CA ALA A 67 17.53 -9.18 12.66
C ALA A 67 18.62 -8.47 11.85
N ALA A 68 18.25 -7.77 10.78
CA ALA A 68 19.18 -6.93 10.04
C ALA A 68 19.79 -5.82 10.91
N ARG A 69 18.97 -5.09 11.66
CA ARG A 69 19.43 -4.02 12.56
C ARG A 69 20.35 -4.56 13.67
N GLU A 70 19.97 -5.65 14.32
CA GLU A 70 20.77 -6.27 15.38
C GLU A 70 22.12 -6.79 14.85
N LEU A 71 22.11 -7.42 13.67
CA LEU A 71 23.32 -7.90 13.01
C LEU A 71 24.26 -6.74 12.65
N GLU A 72 23.74 -5.67 12.04
CA GLU A 72 24.52 -4.48 11.69
C GLU A 72 25.09 -3.77 12.92
N GLY A 73 24.31 -3.70 14.01
CA GLY A 73 24.78 -3.20 15.30
C GLY A 73 25.95 -4.03 15.82
N ARG A 74 25.85 -5.37 15.77
CA ARG A 74 26.92 -6.27 16.19
C ARG A 74 28.20 -6.10 15.37
N VAL A 75 28.09 -5.99 14.05
CA VAL A 75 29.26 -5.85 13.16
C VAL A 75 29.69 -4.40 12.92
N SER A 76 28.99 -3.43 13.50
CA SER A 76 29.21 -1.99 13.34
C SER A 76 29.37 -1.55 11.87
N ARG A 77 28.56 -2.17 10.98
CA ARG A 77 28.66 -1.99 9.53
C ARG A 77 27.29 -2.13 8.90
N ASN A 78 26.97 -1.27 7.93
CA ASN A 78 25.76 -1.39 7.12
C ASN A 78 25.89 -2.56 6.13
N LEU A 79 24.85 -3.39 6.05
CA LEU A 79 24.75 -4.60 5.24
C LEU A 79 23.58 -4.45 4.26
N PRO A 80 23.73 -3.74 3.13
CA PRO A 80 22.64 -3.51 2.17
C PRO A 80 22.26 -4.77 1.36
N PHE A 81 21.03 -5.25 1.53
CA PHE A 81 20.55 -6.46 0.85
C PHE A 81 19.21 -6.23 0.14
N THR A 82 18.95 -7.00 -0.91
CA THR A 82 17.60 -7.22 -1.43
C THR A 82 17.09 -8.55 -0.89
N LEU A 83 15.95 -8.53 -0.20
CA LEU A 83 15.32 -9.71 0.37
C LEU A 83 13.89 -9.86 -0.16
N ARG A 84 13.59 -11.06 -0.65
CA ARG A 84 12.23 -11.49 -0.99
C ARG A 84 11.81 -12.63 -0.09
N LEU A 85 10.73 -12.40 0.65
CA LEU A 85 10.20 -13.35 1.61
C LEU A 85 8.90 -13.95 1.08
N PHE A 86 8.93 -15.23 0.73
CA PHE A 86 7.75 -15.95 0.24
C PHE A 86 7.04 -16.66 1.40
N LYS A 87 5.94 -16.05 1.86
CA LYS A 87 5.16 -16.51 3.02
C LYS A 87 4.15 -17.60 2.65
N ARG A 88 4.21 -18.71 3.37
CA ARG A 88 3.36 -19.91 3.34
C ARG A 88 2.97 -20.38 4.74
N ILE A 89 3.79 -20.13 5.77
CA ILE A 89 3.48 -20.45 7.16
C ILE A 89 2.32 -19.54 7.64
N PRO A 90 1.21 -20.11 8.16
CA PRO A 90 0.13 -19.33 8.72
C PRO A 90 0.58 -18.44 9.89
N MET A 91 0.20 -17.16 9.85
CA MET A 91 0.49 -16.19 10.90
C MET A 91 -0.34 -16.49 12.16
N GLY A 92 0.22 -16.21 13.34
CA GLY A 92 -0.49 -16.35 14.63
C GLY A 92 -0.79 -17.79 15.08
N ALA A 93 -0.31 -18.81 14.35
CA ALA A 93 -0.60 -20.22 14.62
C ALA A 93 0.38 -20.91 15.59
N GLY A 94 1.27 -20.14 16.26
CA GLY A 94 2.31 -20.72 17.13
C GLY A 94 3.42 -21.48 16.40
N LEU A 95 3.47 -21.39 15.06
CA LEU A 95 4.40 -22.13 14.20
C LEU A 95 5.79 -21.45 14.06
N GLY A 96 5.98 -20.28 14.67
CA GLY A 96 7.25 -19.57 14.68
C GLY A 96 7.71 -19.00 13.32
N GLY A 97 6.81 -18.79 12.36
CA GLY A 97 7.18 -18.38 10.99
C GLY A 97 8.06 -17.13 10.91
N GLY A 98 7.71 -16.05 11.62
CA GLY A 98 8.54 -14.83 11.64
C GLY A 98 9.93 -15.05 12.25
N SER A 99 10.03 -15.88 13.29
CA SER A 99 11.31 -16.22 13.93
C SER A 99 12.17 -17.10 13.01
N ALA A 100 11.54 -18.02 12.28
CA ALA A 100 12.21 -18.84 11.27
C ALA A 100 12.78 -18.00 10.13
N ASP A 101 12.02 -17.01 9.65
CA ASP A 101 12.45 -16.08 8.60
C ASP A 101 13.68 -15.28 9.05
N ALA A 102 13.66 -14.76 10.28
CA ALA A 102 14.76 -14.00 10.87
C ALA A 102 16.04 -14.85 11.00
N ALA A 103 15.93 -16.07 11.52
CA ALA A 103 17.07 -16.98 11.63
C ALA A 103 17.63 -17.37 10.25
N ALA A 104 16.77 -17.61 9.27
CA ALA A 104 17.19 -17.87 7.90
C ALA A 104 17.93 -16.67 7.30
N PHE A 105 17.45 -15.44 7.52
CA PHE A 105 18.16 -14.24 7.12
C PHE A 105 19.53 -14.11 7.79
N LEU A 106 19.64 -14.32 9.10
CA LEU A 106 20.93 -14.23 9.83
C LEU A 106 21.97 -15.20 9.24
N ARG A 107 21.57 -16.45 8.95
CA ARG A 107 22.44 -17.41 8.26
C ARG A 107 22.84 -16.93 6.87
N ALA A 108 21.89 -16.41 6.10
CA ALA A 108 22.15 -15.91 4.74
C ALA A 108 23.13 -14.74 4.77
N ALA A 109 22.93 -13.78 5.68
CA ALA A 109 23.75 -12.59 5.80
C ALA A 109 25.17 -12.92 6.29
N ASN A 110 25.31 -13.82 7.28
CA ASN A 110 26.62 -14.28 7.74
C ASN A 110 27.46 -14.84 6.58
N LEU A 111 26.84 -15.61 5.68
CA LEU A 111 27.49 -16.17 4.50
C LEU A 111 27.72 -15.15 3.38
N LEU A 112 26.70 -14.34 3.02
CA LEU A 112 26.78 -13.39 1.90
C LEU A 112 27.81 -12.29 2.10
N TYR A 113 28.04 -11.89 3.35
CA TYR A 113 28.99 -10.84 3.70
C TYR A 113 30.31 -11.36 4.26
N ASP A 114 30.49 -12.68 4.33
CA ASP A 114 31.66 -13.32 4.92
C ASP A 114 31.98 -12.75 6.32
N LEU A 115 30.96 -12.66 7.18
CA LEU A 115 31.10 -12.02 8.51
C LEU A 115 31.87 -12.90 9.50
N LYS A 116 31.95 -14.21 9.23
CA LYS A 116 32.64 -15.22 10.06
C LYS A 116 32.17 -15.23 11.52
N LEU A 117 30.89 -14.92 11.75
CA LEU A 117 30.30 -15.03 13.07
C LEU A 117 30.14 -16.50 13.46
N GLU A 118 30.61 -16.84 14.65
CA GLU A 118 30.45 -18.15 15.26
C GLU A 118 28.99 -18.38 15.69
N MET A 119 28.60 -19.65 15.87
CA MET A 119 27.22 -20.00 16.26
C MET A 119 26.80 -19.35 17.59
N ALA A 120 27.73 -19.16 18.53
CA ALA A 120 27.46 -18.47 19.79
C ALA A 120 27.06 -17.01 19.57
N GLU A 121 27.79 -16.28 18.72
CA GLU A 121 27.53 -14.87 18.40
C GLU A 121 26.19 -14.71 17.64
N LEU A 122 25.92 -15.60 16.69
CA LEU A 122 24.63 -15.63 15.99
C LEU A 122 23.47 -15.90 16.95
N THR A 123 23.68 -16.74 17.96
CA THR A 123 22.67 -17.06 18.98
C THR A 123 22.37 -15.86 19.87
N GLU A 124 23.39 -15.07 20.24
CA GLU A 124 23.18 -13.81 20.97
C GLU A 124 22.37 -12.80 20.16
N ILE A 125 22.71 -12.60 18.88
CA ILE A 125 21.94 -11.74 17.97
C ILE A 125 20.50 -12.25 17.85
N ALA A 126 20.31 -13.55 17.61
CA ALA A 126 18.99 -14.17 17.49
C ALA A 126 18.15 -13.96 18.76
N THR A 127 18.74 -14.09 19.95
CA THR A 127 18.07 -13.86 21.23
C THR A 127 17.57 -12.42 21.36
N ALA A 128 18.34 -11.43 20.89
CA ALA A 128 17.92 -10.02 20.87
C ALA A 128 16.75 -9.78 19.89
N VAL A 129 16.70 -10.52 18.78
CA VAL A 129 15.61 -10.45 17.80
C VAL A 129 14.31 -11.00 18.40
N GLY A 130 14.33 -12.19 18.99
CA GLY A 130 13.17 -12.78 19.67
C GLY A 130 13.44 -14.14 20.29
N GLN A 131 12.61 -14.53 21.27
CA GLN A 131 12.86 -15.72 22.11
C GLN A 131 12.92 -17.05 21.35
N ASP A 132 12.11 -17.21 20.29
CA ASP A 132 12.09 -18.43 19.49
C ASP A 132 13.16 -18.44 18.36
N VAL A 133 13.82 -17.31 18.07
CA VAL A 133 14.76 -17.21 16.92
C VAL A 133 15.98 -18.13 17.09
N PRO A 134 16.60 -18.27 18.29
CA PRO A 134 17.72 -19.19 18.51
C PRO A 134 17.46 -20.63 18.05
N PHE A 135 16.26 -21.17 18.30
CA PHE A 135 15.90 -22.53 17.87
C PHE A 135 16.02 -22.70 16.35
N PHE A 136 15.60 -21.69 15.59
CA PHE A 136 15.58 -21.77 14.13
C PHE A 136 16.95 -21.62 13.49
N LEU A 137 18.01 -21.24 14.22
CA LEU A 137 19.37 -21.22 13.68
C LEU A 137 19.84 -22.62 13.30
N SER A 138 19.57 -23.61 14.18
CA SER A 138 19.96 -25.01 14.00
C SER A 138 18.79 -25.89 13.49
N GLY A 139 17.56 -25.64 13.98
CA GLY A 139 16.39 -26.45 13.65
C GLY A 139 16.48 -27.90 14.16
N GLY A 140 15.70 -28.80 13.56
CA GLY A 140 15.66 -30.21 13.94
C GLY A 140 14.79 -30.46 15.17
N THR A 141 15.25 -31.34 16.06
CA THR A 141 14.62 -31.67 17.34
C THR A 141 15.48 -31.08 18.45
N ALA A 142 14.90 -30.27 19.34
CA ALA A 142 15.65 -29.68 20.44
C ALA A 142 14.78 -29.46 21.67
N ARG A 143 15.41 -29.46 22.85
CA ARG A 143 14.80 -29.02 24.10
C ARG A 143 15.06 -27.52 24.28
N ALA A 144 14.02 -26.78 24.59
CA ALA A 144 14.06 -25.35 24.84
C ALA A 144 13.65 -25.10 26.30
N THR A 145 14.49 -24.37 27.03
CA THR A 145 14.29 -24.07 28.46
C THR A 145 14.35 -22.57 28.76
N GLY A 146 13.98 -22.18 29.99
CA GLY A 146 13.95 -20.78 30.43
C GLY A 146 12.79 -20.02 29.78
N LEU A 147 13.06 -18.95 29.05
CA LEU A 147 12.04 -18.23 28.25
C LEU A 147 11.84 -18.85 26.85
N GLY A 148 12.41 -20.04 26.60
CA GLY A 148 12.40 -20.70 25.30
C GLY A 148 13.61 -20.39 24.40
N SER A 149 14.56 -19.58 24.88
CA SER A 149 15.75 -19.17 24.14
C SER A 149 17.01 -20.00 24.41
N THR A 150 17.02 -20.82 25.47
CA THR A 150 18.12 -21.76 25.74
C THR A 150 17.84 -23.09 25.05
N ILE A 151 18.60 -23.41 24.00
CA ILE A 151 18.34 -24.54 23.09
C ILE A 151 19.40 -25.63 23.26
N GLU A 152 18.96 -26.84 23.60
CA GLU A 152 19.76 -28.05 23.67
C GLU A 152 19.32 -29.01 22.54
N PRO A 153 20.16 -29.28 21.53
CA PRO A 153 19.83 -30.23 20.47
C PRO A 153 19.55 -31.64 21.03
N LEU A 154 18.54 -32.32 20.48
CA LEU A 154 18.18 -33.70 20.82
C LEU A 154 18.41 -34.63 19.62
N LEU A 155 18.27 -35.94 19.87
CA LEU A 155 18.24 -36.93 18.79
C LEU A 155 17.12 -36.62 17.79
N PRO A 156 17.32 -36.85 16.48
CA PRO A 156 16.30 -36.60 15.47
C PRO A 156 15.01 -37.35 15.76
N PHE A 157 13.88 -36.65 15.70
CA PHE A 157 12.58 -37.26 15.87
C PHE A 157 12.33 -38.33 14.79
N PRO A 158 11.70 -39.48 15.12
CA PRO A 158 11.61 -40.60 14.19
C PRO A 158 10.94 -40.24 12.85
N ALA A 159 11.64 -40.48 11.75
CA ALA A 159 11.22 -40.09 10.40
C ALA A 159 9.96 -40.81 9.87
N SER A 160 9.49 -41.85 10.56
CA SER A 160 8.23 -42.56 10.27
C SER A 160 6.99 -41.73 10.61
N TRP A 161 7.12 -40.72 11.47
CA TRP A 161 5.99 -39.88 11.88
C TRP A 161 5.62 -38.85 10.81
N ARG A 162 4.33 -38.53 10.74
CA ARG A 162 3.77 -37.49 9.88
C ARG A 162 2.85 -36.61 10.72
N PHE A 163 3.01 -35.29 10.61
CA PHE A 163 2.19 -34.32 11.33
C PHE A 163 1.15 -33.72 10.39
N LEU A 164 -0.12 -33.75 10.79
CA LEU A 164 -1.19 -32.98 10.15
C LEU A 164 -1.39 -31.70 10.95
N VAL A 165 -1.10 -30.55 10.34
CA VAL A 165 -1.28 -29.24 10.96
C VAL A 165 -2.63 -28.67 10.56
N VAL A 166 -3.48 -28.39 11.55
CA VAL A 166 -4.80 -27.76 11.36
C VAL A 166 -4.76 -26.35 11.94
N CYS A 167 -4.93 -25.34 11.09
CA CYS A 167 -4.91 -23.92 11.47
C CYS A 167 -6.29 -23.29 11.23
N PRO A 168 -7.17 -23.21 12.24
CA PRO A 168 -8.42 -22.47 12.11
C PRO A 168 -8.16 -20.96 11.96
N PRO A 169 -9.05 -20.18 11.32
CA PRO A 169 -8.91 -18.74 11.14
C PRO A 169 -9.25 -17.96 12.42
N VAL A 170 -8.65 -18.35 13.54
CA VAL A 170 -8.84 -17.74 14.86
C VAL A 170 -7.46 -17.54 15.48
N ALA A 171 -7.19 -16.33 15.94
CA ALA A 171 -5.96 -15.99 16.64
C ALA A 171 -6.28 -15.68 18.11
N ILE A 172 -5.57 -16.33 19.03
CA ILE A 172 -5.62 -16.04 20.46
C ILE A 172 -4.27 -15.43 20.84
N SER A 173 -4.31 -14.31 21.56
CA SER A 173 -3.10 -13.64 22.05
C SER A 173 -2.33 -14.56 22.99
N THR A 174 -1.05 -14.82 22.69
CA THR A 174 -0.13 -15.58 23.55
C THR A 174 -0.12 -15.04 24.97
N ARG A 175 -0.13 -13.70 25.14
CA ARG A 175 -0.18 -13.05 26.44
C ARG A 175 -1.44 -13.43 27.23
N SER A 176 -2.59 -13.49 26.57
CA SER A 176 -3.86 -13.86 27.21
C SER A 176 -3.88 -15.33 27.63
N VAL A 177 -3.24 -16.21 26.86
CA VAL A 177 -3.12 -17.64 27.20
C VAL A 177 -2.23 -17.81 28.44
N TYR A 178 -1.05 -17.20 28.48
CA TYR A 178 -0.14 -17.28 29.63
C TYR A 178 -0.73 -16.63 30.89
N ALA A 179 -1.41 -15.49 30.78
CA ALA A 179 -2.07 -14.85 31.91
C ALA A 179 -3.20 -15.71 32.51
N ALA A 180 -3.88 -16.51 31.69
CA ALA A 180 -4.97 -17.38 32.13
C ALA A 180 -4.51 -18.76 32.64
N VAL A 181 -3.19 -19.02 32.63
CA VAL A 181 -2.56 -20.23 33.22
C VAL A 181 -2.11 -19.98 34.66
N ASP A 182 -2.22 -18.74 35.16
CA ASP A 182 -1.97 -18.38 36.55
C ASP A 182 -2.98 -19.12 37.48
N GLY A 183 -2.57 -20.27 38.03
CA GLY A 183 -3.35 -21.05 39.00
C GLY A 183 -3.47 -22.56 38.76
N THR A 184 -2.87 -23.11 37.69
CA THR A 184 -2.77 -24.57 37.48
C THR A 184 -1.42 -25.12 37.95
N GLU A 185 -1.40 -26.24 38.67
CA GLU A 185 -0.15 -26.89 39.11
C GLU A 185 0.76 -27.23 37.92
N PRO A 186 2.07 -26.97 38.00
CA PRO A 186 3.03 -27.29 36.94
C PRO A 186 3.03 -28.80 36.61
N THR A 187 2.78 -29.15 35.35
CA THR A 187 2.91 -30.53 34.85
C THR A 187 4.31 -30.79 34.28
N ALA A 188 5.35 -30.44 35.06
CA ALA A 188 6.78 -30.48 34.70
C ALA A 188 7.38 -31.90 34.54
N HIS A 189 6.64 -32.81 33.91
CA HIS A 189 7.01 -34.21 33.73
C HIS A 189 6.93 -34.67 32.27
N ARG A 190 6.22 -33.97 31.38
CA ARG A 190 6.00 -34.43 30.00
C ARG A 190 7.25 -34.23 29.16
N THR A 191 7.88 -33.05 29.23
CA THR A 191 9.10 -32.76 28.46
C THR A 191 10.26 -33.70 28.86
N PRO A 192 10.59 -33.89 30.15
CA PRO A 192 11.60 -34.87 30.55
C PRO A 192 11.27 -36.32 30.12
N ALA A 193 10.00 -36.71 30.11
CA ALA A 193 9.59 -38.03 29.64
C ALA A 193 9.81 -38.20 28.13
N LEU A 194 9.45 -37.20 27.31
CA LEU A 194 9.70 -37.23 25.87
C LEU A 194 11.19 -37.26 25.54
N VAL A 195 12.02 -36.49 26.25
CA VAL A 195 13.49 -36.52 26.09
C VAL A 195 14.03 -37.94 26.35
N ARG A 196 13.58 -38.60 27.43
CA ARG A 196 13.96 -40.00 27.71
C ARG A 196 13.42 -41.00 26.68
N ALA A 197 12.22 -40.78 26.17
CA ALA A 197 11.60 -41.64 25.15
C ALA A 197 12.37 -41.56 23.82
N LEU A 198 12.79 -40.36 23.41
CA LEU A 198 13.63 -40.15 22.23
C LEU A 198 15.01 -40.79 22.36
N ALA A 199 15.56 -40.87 23.57
CA ALA A 199 16.84 -41.53 23.83
C ALA A 199 16.76 -43.08 23.84
N ASN A 200 15.60 -43.64 24.17
CA ASN A 200 15.43 -45.09 24.43
C ASN A 200 14.42 -45.78 23.49
N GLU A 201 13.98 -45.11 22.42
CA GLU A 201 12.96 -45.60 21.46
C GLU A 201 11.65 -46.10 22.10
N ASN A 202 11.24 -45.49 23.21
CA ASN A 202 10.03 -45.85 23.94
C ASN A 202 8.79 -45.09 23.45
N ALA A 203 7.61 -45.46 23.98
CA ALA A 203 6.35 -44.79 23.66
C ALA A 203 6.45 -43.26 23.84
N ILE A 204 6.11 -42.53 22.78
CA ILE A 204 6.17 -41.07 22.70
C ILE A 204 4.81 -40.50 23.10
N GLU A 205 4.80 -39.61 24.10
CA GLU A 205 3.63 -38.85 24.51
C GLU A 205 3.82 -37.36 24.22
N PHE A 206 2.79 -36.69 23.71
CA PHE A 206 2.76 -35.26 23.46
C PHE A 206 1.87 -34.55 24.48
N GLY A 207 2.08 -33.26 24.70
CA GLY A 207 1.19 -32.48 25.55
C GLY A 207 1.60 -31.03 25.74
N ASN A 208 0.64 -30.16 26.01
CA ASN A 208 0.88 -28.73 26.16
C ASN A 208 0.04 -28.19 27.31
N ASP A 209 0.69 -27.65 28.35
CA ASP A 209 0.04 -27.08 29.53
C ASP A 209 -0.92 -25.93 29.19
N LEU A 210 -0.67 -25.25 28.07
CA LEU A 210 -1.50 -24.15 27.60
C LEU A 210 -2.76 -24.66 26.85
N GLU A 211 -2.86 -25.94 26.51
CA GLU A 211 -3.93 -26.48 25.67
C GLU A 211 -5.31 -26.28 26.31
N GLY A 212 -5.46 -26.64 27.60
CA GLY A 212 -6.72 -26.51 28.31
C GLY A 212 -7.20 -25.05 28.38
N THR A 213 -6.30 -24.13 28.67
CA THR A 213 -6.58 -22.69 28.71
C THR A 213 -6.90 -22.14 27.32
N SER A 214 -6.15 -22.55 26.29
CA SER A 214 -6.39 -22.16 24.91
C SER A 214 -7.77 -22.60 24.42
N ARG A 215 -8.19 -23.84 24.76
CA ARG A 215 -9.53 -24.37 24.44
C ARG A 215 -10.64 -23.58 25.12
N ARG A 216 -10.49 -23.21 26.40
CA ARG A 216 -11.48 -22.39 27.13
C ARG A 216 -11.62 -21.00 26.51
N LEU A 217 -10.50 -20.35 26.21
CA LEU A 217 -10.50 -19.04 25.56
C LEU A 217 -11.11 -19.11 24.15
N PHE A 218 -10.82 -20.17 23.38
CA PHE A 218 -11.42 -20.39 22.06
C PHE A 218 -12.95 -20.53 22.12
N ALA A 219 -13.47 -21.31 23.07
CA ALA A 219 -14.91 -21.51 23.24
C ALA A 219 -15.65 -20.20 23.61
N ALA A 220 -15.03 -19.33 24.41
CA ALA A 220 -15.61 -18.04 24.78
C ALA A 220 -15.72 -17.04 23.61
N HIS A 221 -14.96 -17.25 22.52
CA HIS A 221 -14.96 -16.37 21.34
C HIS A 221 -15.90 -16.85 20.20
N GLY A 222 -16.83 -17.79 20.49
CA GLY A 222 -17.90 -18.16 19.55
C GLY A 222 -17.51 -19.14 18.44
N GLY A 223 -16.39 -19.86 18.58
CA GLY A 223 -15.93 -20.86 17.60
C GLY A 223 -16.69 -22.20 17.72
N GLY A 224 -17.76 -22.36 16.95
CA GLY A 224 -18.52 -23.62 16.86
C GLY A 224 -18.04 -24.55 15.73
N VAL A 225 -16.82 -25.08 15.78
CA VAL A 225 -16.42 -26.31 15.06
C VAL A 225 -15.30 -27.01 15.85
N LEU A 226 -15.61 -28.12 16.52
CA LEU A 226 -14.59 -29.03 17.06
C LEU A 226 -14.39 -30.16 16.04
N CYS A 227 -13.23 -30.23 15.40
CA CYS A 227 -12.84 -31.44 14.68
C CYS A 227 -12.61 -32.57 15.69
N ARG A 228 -13.46 -33.60 15.67
CA ARG A 228 -13.17 -34.90 16.29
C ARG A 228 -11.92 -35.48 15.62
N PHE A 229 -10.93 -35.85 16.41
CA PHE A 229 -9.90 -36.78 15.97
C PHE A 229 -10.50 -38.19 16.02
N SER A 230 -10.65 -38.83 14.86
CA SER A 230 -10.89 -40.28 14.76
C SER A 230 -9.59 -40.97 14.32
N GLU A 231 -9.36 -42.18 14.82
CA GLU A 231 -8.16 -43.00 14.60
C GLU A 231 -7.68 -43.07 13.14
N PRO A 232 -6.36 -43.23 12.90
CA PRO A 232 -5.82 -43.32 11.55
C PRO A 232 -6.27 -44.61 10.86
N PRO A 233 -6.66 -44.57 9.57
CA PRO A 233 -6.84 -45.79 8.80
C PRO A 233 -5.48 -46.46 8.58
N ARG A 234 -5.43 -47.78 8.83
CA ARG A 234 -4.31 -48.63 8.39
C ARG A 234 -4.30 -48.65 6.86
N CYS A 235 -3.24 -48.13 6.24
CA CYS A 235 -2.85 -48.45 4.86
C CYS A 235 -1.50 -49.18 4.98
N GLY A 236 -1.31 -50.41 4.53
CA GLY A 236 -1.81 -51.03 3.31
C GLY A 236 -0.78 -50.78 2.20
N GLU A 237 0.10 -51.77 1.99
CA GLU A 237 1.24 -51.80 1.07
C GLU A 237 0.89 -51.47 -0.39
N GLY A 238 1.87 -50.99 -1.17
CA GLY A 238 1.78 -50.93 -2.63
C GLY A 238 2.86 -50.09 -3.30
N ALA A 239 3.83 -50.76 -3.90
CA ALA A 239 5.06 -50.25 -4.52
C ALA A 239 4.88 -49.60 -5.91
N GLY A 240 5.91 -48.89 -6.39
CA GLY A 240 6.06 -48.51 -7.81
C GLY A 240 7.21 -47.53 -8.11
N HIS A 241 8.33 -48.05 -8.63
CA HIS A 241 9.52 -47.35 -9.15
C HIS A 241 9.23 -46.43 -10.37
N GLY A 242 9.92 -45.30 -10.55
CA GLY A 242 11.06 -45.20 -11.51
C GLY A 242 10.99 -43.96 -12.44
N PRO A 243 12.08 -43.56 -13.13
CA PRO A 243 12.52 -42.16 -13.33
C PRO A 243 12.54 -41.66 -14.80
N ALA A 244 12.79 -40.35 -15.04
CA ALA A 244 13.75 -39.80 -16.03
C ALA A 244 13.46 -38.34 -16.48
N SER A 245 14.55 -37.67 -16.86
CA SER A 245 14.80 -36.29 -17.33
C SER A 245 14.04 -35.84 -18.59
N TRP A 246 14.08 -34.54 -18.93
CA TRP A 246 14.71 -33.96 -20.14
C TRP A 246 14.45 -32.45 -20.27
N THR A 247 15.53 -31.70 -20.52
CA THR A 247 15.62 -30.26 -20.78
C THR A 247 15.43 -30.00 -22.29
N SER A 248 14.76 -28.92 -22.71
CA SER A 248 15.12 -28.24 -23.96
C SER A 248 14.73 -26.75 -23.97
N CYS A 249 15.69 -25.93 -24.41
CA CYS A 249 15.56 -24.52 -24.77
C CYS A 249 15.18 -24.41 -26.26
N LEU A 250 14.33 -23.44 -26.61
CA LEU A 250 14.17 -22.97 -27.99
C LEU A 250 13.88 -21.47 -27.99
N ALA A 251 14.85 -20.70 -28.47
CA ALA A 251 14.71 -19.30 -28.84
C ALA A 251 14.02 -19.20 -30.21
N LEU A 252 13.04 -18.30 -30.35
CA LEU A 252 12.48 -17.91 -31.65
C LEU A 252 12.30 -16.38 -31.68
N SER A 253 13.12 -15.73 -32.51
CA SER A 253 12.89 -14.37 -32.99
C SER A 253 11.90 -14.40 -34.14
N SER A 254 10.79 -13.67 -34.03
CA SER A 254 10.13 -12.97 -35.14
C SER A 254 8.85 -12.31 -34.64
N ARG A 255 8.67 -11.02 -34.95
CA ARG A 255 7.49 -10.22 -34.59
C ARG A 255 6.21 -10.84 -35.16
N PRO A 256 5.18 -11.15 -34.37
CA PRO A 256 3.89 -11.53 -34.91
C PRO A 256 2.96 -10.32 -35.03
N ARG A 257 2.37 -10.15 -36.21
CA ARG A 257 1.14 -9.37 -36.41
C ARG A 257 0.06 -9.92 -35.46
N ARG A 258 -0.53 -9.07 -34.61
CA ARG A 258 -1.66 -9.44 -33.72
C ARG A 258 -2.91 -9.74 -34.54
N ILE A 259 -3.11 -11.02 -34.88
CA ILE A 259 -4.41 -11.55 -35.28
C ILE A 259 -5.18 -11.81 -33.98
N LEU A 260 -6.38 -11.23 -33.84
CA LEU A 260 -7.29 -11.45 -32.71
C LEU A 260 -7.70 -12.93 -32.63
N MET A 261 -6.94 -13.74 -31.91
CA MET A 261 -7.48 -14.96 -31.30
C MET A 261 -8.16 -14.55 -30.00
N ARG A 262 -9.50 -14.64 -29.94
CA ARG A 262 -10.25 -14.56 -28.68
C ARG A 262 -9.63 -15.58 -27.72
N ALA A 263 -9.00 -15.11 -26.65
CA ALA A 263 -8.49 -15.98 -25.60
C ALA A 263 -9.66 -16.84 -25.09
N ARG A 264 -9.63 -18.15 -25.35
CA ARG A 264 -10.60 -19.08 -24.76
C ARG A 264 -10.37 -19.05 -23.25
N PHE A 265 -11.32 -18.49 -22.52
CA PHE A 265 -11.33 -18.60 -21.06
C PHE A 265 -11.36 -20.09 -20.69
N GLY A 266 -10.34 -20.53 -19.96
CA GLY A 266 -10.37 -21.86 -19.37
C GLY A 266 -11.48 -21.95 -18.31
N ALA A 267 -11.91 -23.17 -17.99
CA ALA A 267 -12.96 -23.39 -16.97
C ALA A 267 -12.65 -22.70 -15.63
N ARG A 268 -11.36 -22.66 -15.25
CA ARG A 268 -10.90 -21.97 -14.04
C ARG A 268 -11.08 -20.44 -14.11
N ALA A 269 -10.73 -19.83 -15.24
CA ALA A 269 -10.91 -18.40 -15.44
C ALA A 269 -12.39 -18.01 -15.49
N MET A 270 -13.25 -18.87 -16.07
CA MET A 270 -14.71 -18.68 -16.04
C MET A 270 -15.27 -18.79 -14.62
N ALA A 271 -14.84 -19.79 -13.83
CA ALA A 271 -15.24 -19.92 -12.44
C ALA A 271 -14.80 -18.70 -11.61
N ALA A 272 -13.58 -18.20 -11.82
CA ALA A 272 -13.08 -17.00 -11.16
C ALA A 272 -13.90 -15.74 -11.50
N LEU A 273 -14.27 -15.58 -12.78
CA LEU A 273 -15.11 -14.49 -13.26
C LEU A 273 -16.51 -14.54 -12.62
N TRP A 274 -17.15 -15.72 -12.61
CA TRP A 274 -18.46 -15.90 -12.00
C TRP A 274 -18.44 -15.68 -10.49
N ALA A 275 -17.45 -16.22 -9.80
CA ALA A 275 -17.28 -16.04 -8.36
C ALA A 275 -17.18 -14.54 -8.03
N GLY A 276 -16.30 -13.79 -8.70
CA GLY A 276 -16.18 -12.35 -8.48
C GLY A 276 -17.47 -11.59 -8.81
N LYS A 277 -18.14 -11.91 -9.92
CA LYS A 277 -19.42 -11.26 -10.29
C LYS A 277 -20.53 -11.51 -9.27
N LEU A 278 -20.66 -12.73 -8.76
CA LEU A 278 -21.60 -13.08 -7.71
C LEU A 278 -21.27 -12.33 -6.41
N THR A 279 -20.00 -12.30 -6.01
CA THR A 279 -19.53 -11.52 -4.87
C THR A 279 -19.84 -10.02 -5.03
N ALA A 280 -19.67 -9.46 -6.23
CA ALA A 280 -20.00 -8.07 -6.51
C ALA A 280 -21.50 -7.79 -6.42
N GLY A 281 -22.33 -8.72 -6.86
CA GLY A 281 -23.80 -8.66 -6.74
C GLY A 281 -24.24 -8.70 -5.27
N LEU A 282 -23.71 -9.64 -4.50
CA LEU A 282 -24.01 -9.80 -3.07
C LEU A 282 -23.55 -8.60 -2.24
N SER A 283 -22.33 -8.10 -2.48
CA SER A 283 -21.78 -6.94 -1.76
C SER A 283 -22.68 -5.70 -1.94
N ARG A 284 -23.13 -5.44 -3.17
CA ARG A 284 -24.04 -4.33 -3.50
C ARG A 284 -25.45 -4.56 -2.96
N GLY A 285 -25.99 -5.77 -3.11
CA GLY A 285 -27.34 -6.13 -2.66
C GLY A 285 -27.51 -6.05 -1.14
N LEU A 286 -26.48 -6.42 -0.38
CA LEU A 286 -26.47 -6.36 1.08
C LEU A 286 -26.09 -4.97 1.63
N ARG A 287 -25.81 -3.98 0.77
CA ARG A 287 -25.32 -2.63 1.14
C ARG A 287 -24.08 -2.66 2.05
N ARG A 288 -23.30 -3.75 2.03
CA ARG A 288 -22.08 -3.94 2.84
C ARG A 288 -20.81 -3.45 2.12
N GLY A 289 -20.94 -2.87 0.93
CA GLY A 289 -19.84 -2.25 0.18
C GLY A 289 -20.20 -1.96 -1.28
N GLY A 290 -19.32 -1.26 -1.99
CA GLY A 290 -19.51 -0.92 -3.41
C GLY A 290 -19.14 -2.03 -4.41
N GLY A 291 -18.65 -3.19 -3.94
CA GLY A 291 -18.12 -4.24 -4.81
C GLY A 291 -16.81 -3.84 -5.51
N THR A 292 -15.99 -3.00 -4.87
CA THR A 292 -14.82 -2.35 -5.46
C THR A 292 -13.50 -3.09 -5.27
N THR A 293 -13.40 -3.97 -4.27
CA THR A 293 -12.16 -4.71 -3.94
C THR A 293 -12.40 -6.21 -3.77
N LEU A 294 -13.35 -6.59 -2.91
CA LEU A 294 -13.65 -7.99 -2.57
C LEU A 294 -13.93 -8.89 -3.80
N PRO A 295 -14.66 -8.44 -4.84
CA PRO A 295 -14.85 -9.24 -6.05
C PRO A 295 -13.53 -9.65 -6.72
N GLY A 296 -12.56 -8.74 -6.73
CA GLY A 296 -11.25 -8.99 -7.32
C GLY A 296 -10.43 -9.95 -6.49
N ASP A 297 -10.50 -9.86 -5.15
CA ASP A 297 -9.83 -10.81 -4.25
C ASP A 297 -10.36 -12.23 -4.42
N VAL A 298 -11.68 -12.41 -4.41
CA VAL A 298 -12.33 -13.71 -4.64
C VAL A 298 -11.98 -14.28 -6.02
N SER A 299 -12.05 -13.46 -7.08
CA SER A 299 -11.66 -13.91 -8.42
C SER A 299 -10.21 -14.38 -8.47
N ARG A 300 -9.29 -13.69 -7.80
CA ARG A 300 -7.86 -14.05 -7.80
C ARG A 300 -7.56 -15.27 -6.95
N TRP A 301 -8.31 -15.48 -5.87
CA TRP A 301 -8.23 -16.72 -5.09
C TRP A 301 -8.58 -17.94 -5.95
N VAL A 302 -9.63 -17.83 -6.77
CA VAL A 302 -10.02 -18.90 -7.71
C VAL A 302 -8.99 -19.04 -8.85
N ASP A 303 -8.65 -17.94 -9.53
CA ASP A 303 -7.62 -17.92 -10.59
C ASP A 303 -6.68 -16.71 -10.42
N PRO A 304 -5.44 -16.92 -9.94
CA PRO A 304 -4.46 -15.85 -9.78
C PRO A 304 -4.10 -15.11 -11.08
N ARG A 305 -4.35 -15.71 -12.26
CA ARG A 305 -4.04 -15.14 -13.57
C ARG A 305 -5.25 -14.49 -14.25
N ILE A 306 -6.37 -14.34 -13.55
CA ILE A 306 -7.61 -13.77 -14.11
C ILE A 306 -7.40 -12.36 -14.65
N LEU A 307 -6.61 -11.54 -13.94
CA LEU A 307 -6.31 -10.17 -14.38
C LEU A 307 -5.55 -10.17 -15.70
N THR A 308 -4.45 -10.94 -15.81
CA THR A 308 -3.69 -11.11 -17.06
C THR A 308 -4.55 -11.64 -18.20
N THR A 309 -5.49 -12.52 -17.90
CA THR A 309 -6.41 -13.08 -18.92
C THR A 309 -7.36 -12.00 -19.45
N LEU A 310 -7.93 -11.20 -18.55
CA LEU A 310 -8.86 -10.12 -18.90
C LEU A 310 -8.15 -8.97 -19.63
N THR A 311 -6.95 -8.57 -19.20
CA THR A 311 -6.22 -7.45 -19.81
C THR A 311 -5.73 -7.75 -21.22
N ARG A 312 -5.49 -9.02 -21.57
CA ARG A 312 -5.19 -9.42 -22.96
C ARG A 312 -6.29 -9.09 -23.97
N SER A 313 -7.52 -8.88 -23.50
CA SER A 313 -8.64 -8.48 -24.38
C SER A 313 -8.64 -6.99 -24.74
N LEU A 314 -7.78 -6.18 -24.09
CA LEU A 314 -7.60 -4.76 -24.38
C LEU A 314 -6.66 -4.59 -25.58
N ASP A 315 -7.22 -4.39 -26.76
CA ASP A 315 -6.48 -4.28 -28.03
C ASP A 315 -5.67 -2.98 -28.14
N GLN A 316 -6.08 -1.91 -27.44
CA GLN A 316 -5.32 -0.65 -27.32
C GLN A 316 -4.44 -0.58 -26.07
N GLY A 317 -4.30 -1.68 -25.32
CA GLY A 317 -3.38 -1.80 -24.19
C GLY A 317 -3.88 -1.19 -22.89
N ALA A 318 -2.94 -0.93 -21.97
CA ALA A 318 -3.24 -0.39 -20.64
C ALA A 318 -2.30 0.76 -20.27
N VAL A 319 -2.81 1.68 -19.46
CA VAL A 319 -2.10 2.79 -18.84
C VAL A 319 -2.19 2.65 -17.33
N VAL A 320 -1.08 2.93 -16.64
CA VAL A 320 -1.02 2.94 -15.18
C VAL A 320 -0.67 4.33 -14.67
N VAL A 321 -1.39 4.79 -13.66
CA VAL A 321 -1.13 6.06 -12.98
C VAL A 321 -0.70 5.78 -11.54
N THR A 322 0.46 6.28 -11.14
CA THR A 322 1.04 6.12 -9.80
C THR A 322 1.69 7.43 -9.33
N GLY A 323 2.14 7.49 -8.08
CA GLY A 323 2.72 8.68 -7.45
C GLY A 323 1.85 9.19 -6.30
N THR A 324 2.45 9.83 -5.31
CA THR A 324 1.83 10.06 -4.01
C THR A 324 0.48 10.77 -4.09
N ASN A 325 0.44 11.88 -4.84
CA ASN A 325 -0.74 12.72 -5.02
C ASN A 325 -1.18 12.79 -6.49
N GLY A 326 -2.45 13.12 -6.73
CA GLY A 326 -2.96 13.39 -8.08
C GLY A 326 -3.43 12.18 -8.90
N LYS A 327 -3.11 10.93 -8.52
CA LYS A 327 -3.45 9.68 -9.25
C LYS A 327 -4.86 9.67 -9.84
N THR A 328 -5.88 9.79 -8.98
CA THR A 328 -7.29 9.72 -9.39
C THR A 328 -7.71 10.87 -10.29
N THR A 329 -7.18 12.08 -10.08
CA THR A 329 -7.51 13.24 -10.91
C THR A 329 -6.89 13.10 -12.29
N THR A 330 -5.61 12.73 -12.37
CA THR A 330 -4.90 12.47 -13.63
C THR A 330 -5.54 11.32 -14.39
N ALA A 331 -5.92 10.23 -13.71
CA ALA A 331 -6.66 9.12 -14.32
C ALA A 331 -8.04 9.57 -14.83
N ALA A 332 -8.80 10.37 -14.07
CA ALA A 332 -10.10 10.86 -14.52
C ALA A 332 -10.00 11.78 -15.75
N LEU A 333 -9.01 12.68 -15.77
CA LEU A 333 -8.73 13.57 -16.90
C LEU A 333 -8.34 12.77 -18.15
N LEU A 334 -7.39 11.84 -18.02
CA LEU A 334 -6.95 11.00 -19.13
C LEU A 334 -8.10 10.13 -19.64
N ARG A 335 -8.92 9.55 -18.76
CA ARG A 335 -10.13 8.81 -19.15
C ARG A 335 -11.03 9.65 -20.03
N HIS A 336 -11.35 10.87 -19.59
CA HIS A 336 -12.23 11.77 -20.30
C HIS A 336 -11.67 12.13 -21.69
N ILE A 337 -10.37 12.40 -21.79
CA ILE A 337 -9.69 12.65 -23.07
C ILE A 337 -9.83 11.43 -24.00
N LEU A 338 -9.53 10.22 -23.50
CA LEU A 338 -9.57 9.00 -24.31
C LEU A 338 -11.01 8.65 -24.77
N GLU A 339 -12.00 8.78 -23.89
CA GLU A 339 -13.41 8.53 -24.18
C GLU A 339 -13.97 9.52 -25.21
N ALA A 340 -13.56 10.80 -25.14
CA ALA A 340 -13.90 11.79 -26.16
C ALA A 340 -13.33 11.45 -27.56
N GLN A 341 -12.28 10.61 -27.62
CA GLN A 341 -11.74 10.07 -28.87
C GLN A 341 -12.34 8.71 -29.25
N GLY A 342 -13.44 8.30 -28.62
CA GLY A 342 -14.13 7.03 -28.89
C GLY A 342 -13.41 5.79 -28.32
N ARG A 343 -12.43 5.96 -27.44
CA ARG A 343 -11.76 4.84 -26.76
C ARG A 343 -12.55 4.45 -25.52
N ARG A 344 -13.06 3.22 -25.49
CA ARG A 344 -13.85 2.67 -24.38
C ARG A 344 -12.90 2.21 -23.28
N THR A 345 -12.98 2.84 -22.11
CA THR A 345 -12.06 2.55 -21.02
C THR A 345 -12.63 1.58 -19.98
N VAL A 346 -11.74 0.91 -19.27
CA VAL A 346 -12.03 0.25 -17.99
C VAL A 346 -11.07 0.79 -16.94
N ALA A 347 -11.60 1.26 -15.82
CA ALA A 347 -10.82 1.85 -14.74
C ALA A 347 -11.34 1.41 -13.38
N ASN A 348 -10.43 1.30 -12.40
CA ASN A 348 -10.80 1.08 -11.01
C ASN A 348 -11.45 2.31 -10.39
N GLN A 349 -12.33 2.07 -9.41
CA GLN A 349 -12.95 3.16 -8.66
C GLN A 349 -11.93 3.87 -7.79
N ALA A 350 -12.16 5.17 -7.56
CA ALA A 350 -11.32 6.01 -6.71
C ALA A 350 -11.05 5.34 -5.35
N GLY A 351 -9.78 5.22 -4.99
CA GLY A 351 -9.33 4.63 -3.73
C GLY A 351 -9.21 3.11 -3.74
N ALA A 352 -9.62 2.42 -4.81
CA ALA A 352 -9.37 0.98 -5.00
C ALA A 352 -8.02 0.75 -5.70
N ASN A 353 -6.96 1.36 -5.16
CA ASN A 353 -5.62 1.49 -5.75
C ASN A 353 -4.70 0.26 -5.54
N LEU A 354 -5.26 -0.89 -5.17
CA LEU A 354 -4.54 -2.16 -5.06
C LEU A 354 -4.90 -3.09 -6.23
N ILE A 355 -4.09 -4.13 -6.44
CA ILE A 355 -4.28 -5.09 -7.54
C ILE A 355 -5.67 -5.76 -7.49
N PHE A 356 -6.21 -5.98 -6.29
CA PHE A 356 -7.57 -6.48 -6.10
C PHE A 356 -8.63 -5.52 -6.65
N GLY A 357 -8.45 -4.22 -6.45
CA GLY A 357 -9.33 -3.18 -6.98
C GLY A 357 -9.29 -3.10 -8.51
N VAL A 358 -8.09 -3.18 -9.09
CA VAL A 358 -7.91 -3.28 -10.55
C VAL A 358 -8.58 -4.54 -11.10
N THR A 359 -8.43 -5.67 -10.42
CA THR A 359 -9.06 -6.93 -10.84
C THR A 359 -10.57 -6.87 -10.72
N ALA A 360 -11.10 -6.30 -9.63
CA ALA A 360 -12.54 -6.10 -9.45
C ALA A 360 -13.14 -5.23 -10.57
N ALA A 361 -12.44 -4.17 -10.99
CA ALA A 361 -12.86 -3.32 -12.09
C ALA A 361 -13.02 -4.09 -13.40
N MET A 362 -12.02 -4.91 -13.74
CA MET A 362 -12.05 -5.76 -14.94
C MET A 362 -13.17 -6.79 -14.88
N VAL A 363 -13.33 -7.49 -13.75
CA VAL A 363 -14.37 -8.51 -13.52
C VAL A 363 -15.77 -7.90 -13.60
N ASN A 364 -15.97 -6.72 -13.00
CA ASN A 364 -17.25 -6.03 -13.02
C ASN A 364 -17.63 -5.57 -14.44
N ARG A 365 -16.65 -5.14 -15.25
CA ARG A 365 -16.88 -4.69 -16.63
C ARG A 365 -17.02 -5.82 -17.64
N ALA A 366 -16.42 -6.97 -17.40
CA ALA A 366 -16.53 -8.14 -18.28
C ALA A 366 -17.98 -8.66 -18.35
N SER A 367 -18.37 -9.33 -19.42
CA SER A 367 -19.62 -10.08 -19.53
C SER A 367 -19.53 -11.39 -18.72
N TRP A 368 -20.65 -12.10 -18.55
CA TRP A 368 -20.62 -13.44 -17.94
C TRP A 368 -19.86 -14.49 -18.79
N SER A 369 -19.57 -14.18 -20.05
CA SER A 369 -18.78 -15.00 -20.98
C SER A 369 -17.32 -14.53 -21.11
N GLY A 370 -16.90 -13.52 -20.34
CA GLY A 370 -15.54 -12.97 -20.35
C GLY A 370 -15.26 -11.92 -21.43
N GLY A 371 -16.27 -11.51 -22.21
CA GLY A 371 -16.14 -10.43 -23.18
C GLY A 371 -16.05 -9.07 -22.49
N LEU A 372 -15.13 -8.21 -22.90
CA LEU A 372 -14.94 -6.89 -22.30
C LEU A 372 -15.43 -5.80 -23.26
N ASP A 373 -16.31 -4.92 -22.79
CA ASP A 373 -16.75 -3.72 -23.51
C ASP A 373 -15.79 -2.54 -23.23
N ALA A 374 -14.49 -2.78 -23.43
CA ALA A 374 -13.43 -1.78 -23.30
C ALA A 374 -12.25 -2.18 -24.19
N ASN A 375 -11.57 -1.20 -24.76
CA ASN A 375 -10.35 -1.38 -25.55
C ASN A 375 -9.09 -0.85 -24.85
N VAL A 376 -9.24 0.02 -23.85
CA VAL A 376 -8.14 0.58 -23.06
C VAL A 376 -8.35 0.30 -21.57
N GLY A 377 -7.33 -0.22 -20.89
CA GLY A 377 -7.27 -0.28 -19.43
C GLY A 377 -6.62 0.98 -18.86
N LEU A 378 -7.22 1.59 -17.85
CA LEU A 378 -6.65 2.76 -17.18
C LEU A 378 -6.73 2.57 -15.68
N PHE A 379 -5.58 2.33 -15.05
CA PHE A 379 -5.56 1.88 -13.66
C PHE A 379 -4.75 2.83 -12.78
N GLU A 380 -5.38 3.33 -11.70
CA GLU A 380 -4.64 3.95 -10.61
C GLU A 380 -4.08 2.87 -9.68
N ILE A 381 -2.80 2.94 -9.33
CA ILE A 381 -2.18 1.98 -8.44
C ILE A 381 -1.27 2.66 -7.42
N ASP A 382 -1.30 2.12 -6.21
CA ASP A 382 -0.32 2.37 -5.17
C ASP A 382 1.10 2.01 -5.63
N GLU A 383 2.07 2.80 -5.21
CA GLU A 383 3.46 2.74 -5.65
C GLU A 383 4.11 1.40 -5.26
N ALA A 384 3.73 0.82 -4.11
CA ALA A 384 4.24 -0.48 -3.67
C ALA A 384 3.65 -1.64 -4.47
N SER A 385 2.43 -1.49 -4.99
CA SER A 385 1.75 -2.50 -5.81
C SER A 385 2.14 -2.43 -7.30
N LEU A 386 2.77 -1.34 -7.73
CA LEU A 386 3.11 -1.09 -9.13
C LEU A 386 3.98 -2.18 -9.77
N PRO A 387 5.10 -2.66 -9.17
CA PRO A 387 5.97 -3.63 -9.83
C PRO A 387 5.25 -4.92 -10.21
N ARG A 388 4.38 -5.42 -9.33
CA ARG A 388 3.59 -6.62 -9.56
C ARG A 388 2.49 -6.38 -10.61
N LEU A 389 1.84 -5.22 -10.57
CA LEU A 389 0.82 -4.89 -11.58
C LEU A 389 1.43 -4.84 -12.98
N VAL A 390 2.58 -4.18 -13.15
CA VAL A 390 3.28 -4.05 -14.43
C VAL A 390 3.58 -5.42 -15.05
N GLN A 391 3.99 -6.40 -14.23
CA GLN A 391 4.22 -7.77 -14.69
C GLN A 391 2.94 -8.49 -15.13
N GLU A 392 1.81 -8.24 -14.46
CA GLU A 392 0.54 -8.91 -14.76
C GLU A 392 -0.19 -8.33 -15.98
N ILE A 393 -0.07 -7.01 -16.22
CA ILE A 393 -0.87 -6.32 -17.26
C ILE A 393 -0.04 -5.81 -18.45
N ALA A 394 1.29 -5.71 -18.32
CA ALA A 394 2.20 -5.19 -19.34
C ALA A 394 1.70 -3.86 -19.97
N PRO A 395 1.65 -2.76 -19.20
CA PRO A 395 1.11 -1.49 -19.68
C PRO A 395 1.99 -0.85 -20.75
N GLY A 396 1.38 -0.13 -21.68
CA GLY A 396 2.09 0.64 -22.72
C GLY A 396 2.55 2.02 -22.22
N THR A 397 1.92 2.54 -21.18
CA THR A 397 2.27 3.84 -20.58
C THR A 397 2.18 3.78 -19.07
N ILE A 398 3.19 4.32 -18.38
CA ILE A 398 3.20 4.46 -16.92
C ILE A 398 3.41 5.94 -16.59
N ILE A 399 2.48 6.52 -15.84
CA ILE A 399 2.51 7.92 -15.41
C ILE A 399 2.94 7.97 -13.95
N VAL A 400 3.95 8.78 -13.63
CA VAL A 400 4.37 9.06 -12.26
C VAL A 400 4.15 10.54 -11.97
N THR A 401 3.22 10.86 -11.06
CA THR A 401 2.74 12.24 -10.86
C THR A 401 3.71 13.10 -10.04
N ASN A 402 4.04 12.67 -8.83
CA ASN A 402 4.94 13.31 -7.88
C ASN A 402 5.24 12.30 -6.75
N LEU A 403 6.28 12.58 -5.97
CA LEU A 403 6.63 11.79 -4.80
C LEU A 403 6.76 12.71 -3.58
N PHE A 404 5.83 12.56 -2.66
CA PHE A 404 5.82 13.18 -1.34
C PHE A 404 5.71 12.11 -0.26
N ARG A 405 6.10 12.43 0.97
CA ARG A 405 5.84 11.56 2.12
C ARG A 405 4.33 11.46 2.34
N ASP A 406 3.82 10.23 2.44
CA ASP A 406 2.40 9.93 2.64
C ASP A 406 2.28 8.79 3.65
N GLN A 407 1.57 9.05 4.76
CA GLN A 407 1.36 8.10 5.86
C GLN A 407 2.67 7.52 6.43
N LEU A 408 3.26 8.26 7.39
CA LEU A 408 4.53 7.94 8.08
C LEU A 408 4.57 6.51 8.64
N ASP A 409 3.40 5.94 8.93
CA ASP A 409 3.20 4.60 9.47
C ASP A 409 3.25 3.45 8.43
N ARG A 410 3.25 3.72 7.11
CA ARG A 410 3.12 2.67 6.08
C ARG A 410 4.37 2.36 5.25
N TYR A 411 5.11 3.37 4.80
CA TYR A 411 6.19 3.16 3.80
C TYR A 411 7.55 3.78 4.14
N GLY A 412 7.66 4.49 5.27
CA GLY A 412 8.92 4.90 5.89
C GLY A 412 9.75 5.94 5.14
N GLU A 413 10.06 5.77 3.85
CA GLU A 413 11.00 6.64 3.11
C GLU A 413 10.66 6.81 1.63
N LEU A 414 10.83 8.04 1.12
CA LEU A 414 10.50 8.47 -0.23
C LEU A 414 11.34 7.76 -1.29
N GLU A 415 12.59 7.47 -0.95
CA GLU A 415 13.60 6.75 -1.70
C GLU A 415 13.17 5.30 -1.96
N THR A 416 12.55 4.67 -0.96
CA THR A 416 12.02 3.31 -1.09
C THR A 416 10.88 3.28 -2.09
N THR A 417 9.98 4.26 -2.03
CA THR A 417 8.88 4.43 -2.99
C THR A 417 9.42 4.68 -4.40
N ALA A 418 10.39 5.59 -4.56
CA ALA A 418 11.06 5.85 -5.83
C ALA A 418 11.73 4.57 -6.38
N ALA A 419 12.38 3.77 -5.53
CA ALA A 419 13.01 2.51 -5.92
C ALA A 419 12.00 1.44 -6.37
N HIS A 420 10.82 1.36 -5.75
CA HIS A 420 9.73 0.50 -6.25
C HIS A 420 9.31 0.90 -7.66
N ILE A 421 9.08 2.20 -7.87
CA ILE A 421 8.64 2.72 -9.17
C ILE A 421 9.72 2.50 -10.23
N ARG A 422 10.98 2.82 -9.91
CA ARG A 422 12.11 2.60 -10.83
C ARG A 422 12.23 1.15 -11.26
N ARG A 423 12.09 0.20 -10.33
CA ARG A 423 12.10 -1.23 -10.65
C ARG A 423 10.97 -1.61 -11.60
N ALA A 424 9.78 -1.04 -11.43
CA ALA A 424 8.65 -1.29 -12.32
C ALA A 424 8.88 -0.72 -13.73
N LEU A 425 9.48 0.48 -13.84
CA LEU A 425 9.81 1.10 -15.12
C LEU A 425 10.91 0.33 -15.86
N VAL A 426 12.01 -0.03 -15.17
CA VAL A 426 13.15 -0.75 -15.77
C VAL A 426 12.77 -2.18 -16.17
N LYS A 427 11.94 -2.87 -15.37
CA LYS A 427 11.45 -4.22 -15.67
C LYS A 427 10.13 -4.22 -16.46
N GLY A 428 9.70 -3.04 -16.92
CA GLY A 428 8.49 -2.89 -17.71
C GLY A 428 8.57 -3.62 -19.05
N PRO A 429 7.43 -3.79 -19.74
CA PRO A 429 7.43 -4.40 -21.07
C PRO A 429 8.23 -3.55 -22.05
N GLU A 430 8.84 -4.20 -23.05
CA GLU A 430 9.57 -3.51 -24.11
C GLU A 430 8.65 -2.49 -24.82
N GLY A 431 9.14 -1.27 -24.99
CA GLY A 431 8.41 -0.18 -25.64
C GLY A 431 7.45 0.60 -24.73
N VAL A 432 7.41 0.31 -23.42
CA VAL A 432 6.68 1.14 -22.44
C VAL A 432 7.18 2.58 -22.47
N THR A 433 6.26 3.54 -22.42
CA THR A 433 6.57 4.97 -22.28
C THR A 433 6.37 5.40 -20.82
N ALA A 434 7.40 5.97 -20.21
CA ALA A 434 7.30 6.61 -18.90
C ALA A 434 6.91 8.08 -19.08
N VAL A 435 5.80 8.52 -18.47
CA VAL A 435 5.39 9.93 -18.41
C VAL A 435 5.72 10.44 -17.02
N LEU A 436 6.68 11.33 -16.93
CA LEU A 436 7.31 11.74 -15.67
C LEU A 436 7.16 13.25 -15.45
N ASN A 437 6.92 13.65 -14.21
CA ASN A 437 6.95 15.05 -13.83
C ASN A 437 8.40 15.57 -13.81
N ALA A 438 8.70 16.54 -14.68
CA ALA A 438 10.02 17.16 -14.80
C ALA A 438 10.39 18.00 -13.56
N ASP A 439 9.38 18.62 -12.95
CA ASP A 439 9.54 19.57 -11.85
C ASP A 439 9.72 18.89 -10.49
N ASP A 440 9.50 17.58 -10.38
CA ASP A 440 9.82 16.79 -9.18
C ASP A 440 11.19 16.10 -9.35
N PRO A 441 12.23 16.47 -8.58
CA PRO A 441 13.57 15.90 -8.72
C PRO A 441 13.63 14.38 -8.59
N MET A 442 12.78 13.82 -7.73
CA MET A 442 12.79 12.38 -7.47
C MET A 442 12.09 11.61 -8.57
N VAL A 443 11.01 12.17 -9.13
CA VAL A 443 10.34 11.59 -10.29
C VAL A 443 11.19 11.74 -11.55
N ALA A 444 11.81 12.90 -11.77
CA ALA A 444 12.68 13.13 -12.92
C ALA A 444 13.84 12.12 -12.98
N ALA A 445 14.45 11.82 -11.84
CA ALA A 445 15.55 10.84 -11.75
C ALA A 445 15.13 9.41 -12.13
N LEU A 446 13.83 9.08 -12.11
CA LEU A 446 13.34 7.76 -12.54
C LEU A 446 13.52 7.51 -14.04
N GLY A 447 13.62 8.58 -14.84
CA GLY A 447 13.81 8.50 -16.29
C GLY A 447 15.22 8.07 -16.71
N ASP A 448 16.19 8.08 -15.80
CA ASP A 448 17.58 7.77 -16.10
C ASP A 448 17.76 6.37 -16.69
N GLY A 449 18.25 6.31 -17.94
CA GLY A 449 18.53 5.07 -18.67
C GLY A 449 17.29 4.36 -19.23
N LEU A 450 16.10 4.97 -19.13
CA LEU A 450 14.90 4.43 -19.75
C LEU A 450 14.86 4.76 -21.26
N PRO A 451 14.38 3.83 -22.11
CA PRO A 451 14.42 4.01 -23.57
C PRO A 451 13.39 5.02 -24.09
N ARG A 452 12.29 5.26 -23.35
CA ARG A 452 11.19 6.15 -23.74
C ARG A 452 10.64 6.89 -22.54
N VAL A 453 10.96 8.18 -22.46
CA VAL A 453 10.50 9.07 -21.41
C VAL A 453 9.85 10.29 -22.06
N VAL A 454 8.72 10.72 -21.51
CA VAL A 454 8.07 11.99 -21.82
C VAL A 454 8.02 12.78 -20.52
N TYR A 455 8.76 13.88 -20.47
CA TYR A 455 8.76 14.78 -19.33
C TYR A 455 7.63 15.81 -19.49
N ALA A 456 6.84 15.97 -18.44
CA ALA A 456 5.77 16.97 -18.39
C ALA A 456 5.99 17.93 -17.21
N GLY A 457 5.68 19.21 -17.38
CA GLY A 457 5.94 20.21 -16.35
C GLY A 457 5.29 21.56 -16.59
N LEU A 458 5.51 22.49 -15.66
CA LEU A 458 5.09 23.89 -15.76
C LEU A 458 6.27 24.80 -16.08
N ASP A 459 6.07 25.68 -17.05
CA ASP A 459 6.99 26.75 -17.44
C ASP A 459 6.27 28.10 -17.33
N ASP A 460 5.80 28.44 -16.13
CA ASP A 460 5.22 29.73 -15.79
C ASP A 460 5.95 30.38 -14.60
N PRO A 461 6.97 31.20 -14.86
CA PRO A 461 7.76 31.84 -13.81
C PRO A 461 6.94 32.75 -12.88
N SER A 462 5.77 33.24 -13.31
CA SER A 462 4.93 34.13 -12.49
C SER A 462 4.31 33.44 -11.27
N LEU A 463 4.31 32.10 -11.26
CA LEU A 463 3.76 31.28 -10.19
C LEU A 463 4.83 30.68 -9.28
N LEU A 464 6.11 30.82 -9.63
CA LEU A 464 7.22 30.35 -8.82
C LEU A 464 7.32 31.16 -7.53
N GLN A 465 7.53 30.46 -6.42
CA GLN A 465 7.89 31.02 -5.14
C GLN A 465 9.39 30.87 -4.92
N PRO A 466 10.08 31.88 -4.36
CA PRO A 466 11.53 31.84 -4.18
C PRO A 466 11.97 30.89 -3.06
N GLU A 467 11.07 30.59 -2.11
CA GLU A 467 11.37 29.81 -0.93
C GLU A 467 10.74 28.42 -1.00
N LEU A 468 11.51 27.39 -0.63
CA LEU A 468 11.02 26.04 -0.41
C LEU A 468 10.07 26.01 0.79
N SER A 469 8.99 25.26 0.68
CA SER A 469 8.11 25.04 1.83
C SER A 469 8.84 24.28 2.94
N HIS A 470 8.44 24.52 4.20
CA HIS A 470 9.05 23.89 5.36
C HIS A 470 9.06 22.36 5.23
N GLY A 471 7.92 21.79 4.85
CA GLY A 471 7.72 20.35 4.60
C GLY A 471 8.22 19.81 3.25
N ALA A 472 9.06 20.51 2.50
CA ALA A 472 9.60 19.98 1.25
C ALA A 472 10.50 18.74 1.48
N ASP A 473 10.33 17.69 0.68
CA ASP A 473 10.96 16.39 0.90
C ASP A 473 12.23 16.21 0.07
N ALA A 474 12.15 16.40 -1.25
CA ALA A 474 13.24 16.13 -2.19
C ALA A 474 14.24 17.31 -2.29
N LYS A 475 14.97 17.58 -1.20
CA LYS A 475 15.92 18.71 -1.10
C LYS A 475 17.35 18.38 -1.59
N PHE A 476 17.68 17.11 -1.74
CA PHE A 476 19.04 16.65 -2.05
C PHE A 476 19.12 15.92 -3.39
N CYS A 477 20.23 16.10 -4.09
CA CYS A 477 20.50 15.45 -5.36
C CYS A 477 20.62 13.94 -5.20
N PRO A 478 19.85 13.13 -5.96
CA PRO A 478 19.88 11.68 -5.85
C PRO A 478 21.17 11.05 -6.41
N ARG A 479 22.02 11.83 -7.09
CA ARG A 479 23.29 11.36 -7.67
C ARG A 479 24.48 11.59 -6.74
N CYS A 480 24.61 12.81 -6.20
CA CYS A 480 25.79 13.20 -5.41
C CYS A 480 25.48 13.61 -3.96
N GLY A 481 24.21 13.63 -3.54
CA GLY A 481 23.77 14.00 -2.20
C GLY A 481 23.88 15.50 -1.86
N SER A 482 24.32 16.35 -2.79
CA SER A 482 24.40 17.80 -2.57
C SER A 482 22.99 18.40 -2.52
N ALA A 483 22.76 19.41 -1.67
CA ALA A 483 21.50 20.14 -1.66
C ALA A 483 21.25 20.82 -3.02
N PHE A 484 20.03 20.73 -3.52
CA PHE A 484 19.64 21.38 -4.77
C PHE A 484 19.63 22.91 -4.63
N LYS A 485 19.95 23.58 -5.73
CA LYS A 485 19.63 25.00 -5.91
C LYS A 485 18.31 25.10 -6.66
N PHE A 486 17.33 25.74 -6.05
CA PHE A 486 16.04 26.01 -6.67
C PHE A 486 16.02 27.44 -7.19
N GLU A 487 15.65 27.63 -8.46
CA GLU A 487 15.33 28.93 -9.03
C GLU A 487 13.96 29.41 -8.55
N GLY A 488 13.06 28.46 -8.30
CA GLY A 488 11.80 28.66 -7.60
C GLY A 488 11.01 27.36 -7.51
N VAL A 489 9.97 27.35 -6.66
CA VAL A 489 9.06 26.22 -6.48
C VAL A 489 7.62 26.61 -6.71
N TYR A 490 6.85 25.71 -7.30
CA TYR A 490 5.40 25.88 -7.42
C TYR A 490 4.70 25.49 -6.11
N PHE A 491 5.07 24.34 -5.54
CA PHE A 491 4.64 23.86 -4.23
C PHE A 491 5.56 22.74 -3.74
N GLY A 492 5.72 22.58 -2.43
CA GLY A 492 6.61 21.54 -1.90
C GLY A 492 8.04 21.71 -2.42
N HIS A 493 8.59 20.63 -2.99
CA HIS A 493 9.84 20.62 -3.76
C HIS A 493 9.63 20.62 -5.28
N VAL A 494 8.39 20.74 -5.76
CA VAL A 494 8.07 20.69 -7.19
C VAL A 494 8.34 22.07 -7.79
N GLY A 495 9.36 22.17 -8.66
CA GLY A 495 9.86 23.45 -9.13
C GLY A 495 11.03 23.34 -10.10
N HIS A 496 11.72 24.46 -10.28
CA HIS A 496 12.90 24.58 -11.14
C HIS A 496 14.16 24.43 -10.29
N TYR A 497 14.91 23.36 -10.52
CA TYR A 497 16.06 22.97 -9.71
C TYR A 497 17.26 22.56 -10.56
N HIS A 498 18.44 22.73 -9.98
CA HIS A 498 19.67 22.18 -10.53
C HIS A 498 20.63 21.77 -9.42
N CYS A 499 21.44 20.72 -9.68
CA CYS A 499 22.51 20.33 -8.78
C CYS A 499 23.68 21.33 -8.90
N PRO A 500 24.26 21.79 -7.79
CA PRO A 500 25.44 22.65 -7.84
C PRO A 500 26.68 21.98 -8.45
N ARG A 501 26.75 20.65 -8.51
CA ARG A 501 27.83 19.92 -9.19
C ARG A 501 27.63 19.78 -10.71
N GLY A 502 26.45 20.12 -11.22
CA GLY A 502 26.13 20.04 -12.65
C GLY A 502 25.86 18.63 -13.19
N ASP A 503 25.82 17.61 -12.33
CA ASP A 503 25.60 16.20 -12.72
C ASP A 503 24.12 15.81 -12.81
N PHE A 504 23.20 16.66 -12.34
CA PHE A 504 21.76 16.47 -12.42
C PHE A 504 21.03 17.82 -12.40
N ALA A 505 19.99 17.98 -13.20
CA ALA A 505 19.14 19.17 -13.22
C ALA A 505 17.75 18.80 -13.72
N ARG A 506 16.80 19.73 -13.56
CA ARG A 506 15.47 19.63 -14.15
C ARG A 506 15.59 19.34 -15.67
N PRO A 507 15.01 18.23 -16.17
CA PRO A 507 14.95 17.99 -17.60
C PRO A 507 13.99 18.99 -18.27
N SER A 508 14.28 19.38 -19.51
CA SER A 508 13.34 20.18 -20.30
C SER A 508 12.05 19.39 -20.54
N PRO A 509 10.87 19.92 -20.17
CA PRO A 509 9.62 19.19 -20.40
C PRO A 509 9.32 19.09 -21.90
N ASP A 510 9.02 17.89 -22.35
CA ASP A 510 8.48 17.61 -23.68
C ASP A 510 7.07 18.20 -23.83
N VAL A 511 6.25 18.11 -22.78
CA VAL A 511 4.93 18.74 -22.70
C VAL A 511 4.91 19.74 -21.56
N ARG A 512 4.78 21.02 -21.87
CA ARG A 512 4.81 22.11 -20.89
C ARG A 512 3.53 22.91 -20.89
N ALA A 513 3.11 23.33 -19.70
CA ALA A 513 2.07 24.34 -19.57
C ALA A 513 2.69 25.71 -19.21
N SER A 514 2.30 26.72 -19.96
CA SER A 514 2.63 28.14 -19.75
C SER A 514 1.32 28.94 -19.53
N SER A 515 1.44 30.16 -18.99
CA SER A 515 0.31 31.06 -18.76
C SER A 515 -0.86 30.40 -18.00
N VAL A 516 -0.59 29.91 -16.80
CA VAL A 516 -1.58 29.23 -15.96
C VAL A 516 -2.39 30.26 -15.19
N ALA A 517 -3.65 30.46 -15.59
CA ALA A 517 -4.60 31.36 -14.95
C ALA A 517 -5.66 30.55 -14.19
N ILE A 518 -5.74 30.76 -12.88
CA ILE A 518 -6.74 30.11 -12.01
C ILE A 518 -7.84 31.13 -11.69
N GLU A 519 -9.07 30.85 -12.13
CA GLU A 519 -10.26 31.70 -12.01
C GLU A 519 -11.15 31.19 -10.86
N GLY A 520 -10.83 31.62 -9.64
CA GLY A 520 -11.58 31.24 -8.44
C GLY A 520 -11.52 29.74 -8.16
N MET A 521 -12.63 29.16 -7.67
CA MET A 521 -12.76 27.72 -7.39
C MET A 521 -13.31 26.92 -8.57
N GLU A 522 -13.73 27.59 -9.65
CA GLU A 522 -14.54 26.96 -10.69
C GLU A 522 -13.73 26.47 -11.88
N ARG A 523 -12.65 27.19 -12.23
CA ARG A 523 -12.00 27.01 -13.53
C ARG A 523 -10.53 27.39 -13.52
N MET A 524 -9.77 26.75 -14.42
CA MET A 524 -8.40 27.10 -14.73
C MET A 524 -8.22 27.08 -16.25
N ARG A 525 -7.40 28.03 -16.75
CA ARG A 525 -6.96 28.10 -18.13
C ARG A 525 -5.44 27.96 -18.20
N LEU A 526 -4.97 27.15 -19.13
CA LEU A 526 -3.55 26.89 -19.37
C LEU A 526 -3.27 26.98 -20.86
N ARG A 527 -2.06 27.36 -21.26
CA ARG A 527 -1.55 27.08 -22.61
C ARG A 527 -0.61 25.89 -22.53
N ILE A 528 -0.92 24.81 -23.26
CA ILE A 528 -0.10 23.60 -23.25
C ILE A 528 0.55 23.42 -24.62
N SER A 529 1.84 23.13 -24.64
CA SER A 529 2.61 22.89 -25.87
C SER A 529 3.51 21.67 -25.75
N ASP A 530 3.70 20.96 -26.87
CA ASP A 530 4.71 19.89 -27.04
C ASP A 530 5.94 20.36 -27.85
N GLY A 531 6.09 21.68 -28.03
CA GLY A 531 7.10 22.28 -28.90
C GLY A 531 6.74 22.30 -30.39
N ALA A 532 5.80 21.47 -30.85
CA ALA A 532 5.32 21.46 -32.23
C ALA A 532 3.91 22.06 -32.38
N GLN A 533 3.06 21.85 -31.38
CA GLN A 533 1.70 22.34 -31.29
C GLN A 533 1.53 23.10 -29.96
N GLU A 534 0.60 24.04 -29.95
CA GLU A 534 0.15 24.74 -28.74
C GLU A 534 -1.38 24.79 -28.75
N ALA A 535 -2.00 24.58 -27.60
CA ALA A 535 -3.44 24.78 -27.43
C ALA A 535 -3.78 25.40 -26.08
N GLY A 536 -4.80 26.26 -26.07
CA GLY A 536 -5.44 26.72 -24.85
C GLY A 536 -6.34 25.62 -24.28
N VAL A 537 -6.06 25.20 -23.04
CA VAL A 537 -6.85 24.27 -22.26
C VAL A 537 -7.68 25.05 -21.25
N ASP A 538 -8.99 24.86 -21.28
CA ASP A 538 -9.93 25.36 -20.27
C ASP A 538 -10.52 24.13 -19.58
N VAL A 539 -10.41 24.09 -18.25
CA VAL A 539 -10.83 22.94 -17.44
C VAL A 539 -11.53 23.43 -16.17
N PRO A 540 -12.65 22.81 -15.77
CA PRO A 540 -13.37 23.18 -14.54
C PRO A 540 -12.70 22.56 -13.30
N LEU A 541 -11.45 22.94 -13.07
CA LEU A 541 -10.64 22.58 -11.91
C LEU A 541 -9.92 23.83 -11.42
N SER A 542 -9.74 23.95 -10.11
CA SER A 542 -8.90 24.99 -9.48
C SER A 542 -7.70 24.38 -8.76
N GLY A 543 -6.76 25.23 -8.34
CA GLY A 543 -5.55 24.85 -7.61
C GLY A 543 -4.37 24.51 -8.51
N LEU A 544 -3.18 24.96 -8.11
CA LEU A 544 -1.95 24.83 -8.89
C LEU A 544 -1.53 23.36 -9.07
N TYR A 545 -1.73 22.53 -8.05
CA TYR A 545 -1.51 21.08 -8.14
C TYR A 545 -2.34 20.40 -9.25
N ASN A 546 -3.51 20.94 -9.61
CA ASN A 546 -4.30 20.40 -10.71
C ASN A 546 -3.76 20.79 -12.09
N ALA A 547 -2.97 21.87 -12.21
CA ALA A 547 -2.26 22.18 -13.44
C ALA A 547 -1.31 21.03 -13.83
N TYR A 548 -0.61 20.46 -12.85
CA TYR A 548 0.21 19.26 -13.04
C TYR A 548 -0.61 18.04 -13.45
N ASN A 549 -1.74 17.79 -12.80
CA ASN A 549 -2.61 16.66 -13.17
C ASN A 549 -3.10 16.79 -14.64
N VAL A 550 -3.39 18.01 -15.09
CA VAL A 550 -3.79 18.30 -16.48
C VAL A 550 -2.63 18.07 -17.46
N VAL A 551 -1.46 18.67 -17.23
CA VAL A 551 -0.33 18.54 -18.15
C VAL A 551 0.15 17.09 -18.25
N LEU A 552 0.16 16.34 -17.14
CA LEU A 552 0.50 14.91 -17.13
C LEU A 552 -0.54 14.06 -17.88
N ALA A 553 -1.83 14.36 -17.73
CA ALA A 553 -2.88 13.68 -18.48
C ALA A 553 -2.79 13.94 -19.99
N VAL A 554 -2.49 15.18 -20.39
CA VAL A 554 -2.28 15.55 -21.79
C VAL A 554 -1.03 14.87 -22.36
N ALA A 555 0.08 14.86 -21.61
CA ALA A 555 1.31 14.17 -22.02
C ALA A 555 1.10 12.66 -22.21
N ALA A 556 0.34 12.02 -21.31
CA ALA A 556 -0.02 10.62 -21.46
C ALA A 556 -0.96 10.36 -22.64
N ALA A 557 -1.93 11.24 -22.89
CA ALA A 557 -2.79 11.15 -24.06
C ALA A 557 -1.98 11.28 -25.36
N GLN A 558 -1.00 12.18 -25.40
CA GLN A 558 -0.06 12.33 -26.52
C GLN A 558 0.79 11.08 -26.73
N ALA A 559 1.32 10.47 -25.67
CA ALA A 559 2.03 9.19 -25.74
C ALA A 559 1.16 8.04 -26.30
N MET A 560 -0.17 8.18 -26.19
CA MET A 560 -1.16 7.26 -26.77
C MET A 560 -1.67 7.68 -28.16
N GLY A 561 -1.11 8.74 -28.75
CA GLY A 561 -1.44 9.23 -30.08
C GLY A 561 -2.65 10.18 -30.14
N VAL A 562 -3.02 10.83 -29.04
CA VAL A 562 -4.05 11.89 -29.01
C VAL A 562 -3.35 13.26 -28.99
N SER A 563 -3.62 14.12 -29.95
CA SER A 563 -2.97 15.44 -30.02
C SER A 563 -3.35 16.35 -28.84
N ILE A 564 -2.51 17.36 -28.58
CA ILE A 564 -2.81 18.38 -27.56
C ILE A 564 -4.11 19.11 -27.90
N ALA A 565 -4.35 19.45 -29.18
CA ALA A 565 -5.58 20.12 -29.61
C ALA A 565 -6.84 19.29 -29.30
N SER A 566 -6.82 17.98 -29.59
CA SER A 566 -7.93 17.08 -29.26
C SER A 566 -8.12 16.93 -27.74
N SER A 567 -7.02 16.86 -26.99
CA SER A 567 -7.05 16.80 -25.53
C SER A 567 -7.65 18.07 -24.93
N ALA A 568 -7.24 19.24 -25.42
CA ALA A 568 -7.76 20.54 -25.01
C ALA A 568 -9.26 20.68 -25.30
N ALA A 569 -9.72 20.22 -26.46
CA ALA A 569 -11.13 20.23 -26.81
C ALA A 569 -11.97 19.32 -25.89
N ALA A 570 -11.46 18.13 -25.55
CA ALA A 570 -12.14 17.22 -24.64
C ALA A 570 -12.29 17.81 -23.23
N LEU A 571 -11.22 18.38 -22.68
CA LEU A 571 -11.18 18.85 -21.28
C LEU A 571 -12.15 20.00 -20.96
N ARG A 572 -12.66 20.73 -21.96
CA ARG A 572 -13.65 21.81 -21.75
C ARG A 572 -14.93 21.35 -21.07
N ASN A 573 -15.33 20.10 -21.32
CA ASN A 573 -16.55 19.50 -20.77
C ASN A 573 -16.24 18.47 -19.67
N PHE A 574 -15.02 18.49 -19.13
CA PHE A 574 -14.65 17.62 -18.03
C PHE A 574 -15.53 17.89 -16.81
N THR A 575 -15.83 16.87 -16.02
CA THR A 575 -16.52 17.03 -14.74
C THR A 575 -15.68 16.38 -13.65
N PRO A 576 -15.29 17.12 -12.60
CA PRO A 576 -14.49 16.57 -11.51
C PRO A 576 -15.13 15.36 -10.84
N ALA A 577 -14.29 14.43 -10.40
CA ALA A 577 -14.71 13.27 -9.65
C ALA A 577 -15.01 13.60 -8.18
N PHE A 578 -15.80 12.73 -7.56
CA PHE A 578 -16.18 12.69 -6.14
C PHE A 578 -15.15 13.25 -5.13
N GLY A 579 -15.63 14.05 -4.15
CA GLY A 579 -14.88 14.46 -2.95
C GLY A 579 -13.67 15.38 -3.18
N ARG A 580 -13.44 15.81 -4.43
CA ARG A 580 -12.32 16.68 -4.82
C ARG A 580 -12.89 17.96 -5.43
N MET A 581 -13.00 19.02 -4.61
CA MET A 581 -13.73 20.24 -4.93
C MET A 581 -15.23 19.97 -5.13
N GLU A 582 -15.84 19.27 -4.17
CA GLU A 582 -17.29 18.99 -4.21
C GLU A 582 -18.05 20.21 -3.67
N HIS A 583 -18.75 20.90 -4.57
CA HIS A 583 -19.63 22.02 -4.22
C HIS A 583 -20.96 21.50 -3.68
N THR A 584 -21.41 22.09 -2.58
CA THR A 584 -22.68 21.77 -1.93
C THR A 584 -23.25 23.01 -1.23
N VAL A 585 -24.37 22.84 -0.55
CA VAL A 585 -25.02 23.89 0.25
C VAL A 585 -25.27 23.32 1.64
N VAL A 586 -24.84 24.04 2.68
CA VAL A 586 -25.04 23.68 4.09
C VAL A 586 -25.86 24.78 4.74
N ASP A 587 -27.09 24.48 5.15
CA ASP A 587 -28.00 25.45 5.80
C ASP A 587 -28.15 26.76 5.00
N GLY A 588 -28.24 26.64 3.67
CA GLY A 588 -28.39 27.78 2.75
C GLY A 588 -27.08 28.51 2.39
N ARG A 589 -25.95 28.13 2.99
CA ARG A 589 -24.62 28.67 2.66
C ARG A 589 -23.91 27.81 1.61
N PRO A 590 -23.27 28.40 0.58
CA PRO A 590 -22.36 27.67 -0.29
C PRO A 590 -21.24 27.02 0.52
N ALA A 591 -20.93 25.76 0.23
CA ALA A 591 -19.84 25.04 0.87
C ALA A 591 -19.04 24.24 -0.15
N VAL A 592 -17.74 24.08 0.11
CA VAL A 592 -16.83 23.28 -0.70
C VAL A 592 -16.12 22.26 0.19
N LEU A 593 -16.25 20.98 -0.17
CA LEU A 593 -15.57 19.88 0.50
C LEU A 593 -14.24 19.57 -0.20
N LEU A 594 -13.13 19.65 0.53
CA LEU A 594 -11.76 19.44 0.02
C LEU A 594 -11.02 18.41 0.88
N LEU A 595 -10.91 17.18 0.39
CA LEU A 595 -10.15 16.12 1.05
C LEU A 595 -8.66 16.50 1.20
N ALA A 596 -8.12 16.36 2.40
CA ALA A 596 -6.70 16.53 2.69
C ALA A 596 -6.18 15.38 3.58
N LYS A 597 -5.06 14.76 3.20
CA LYS A 597 -4.58 13.50 3.81
C LYS A 597 -3.09 13.46 4.17
N ASN A 598 -2.32 14.48 3.78
CA ASN A 598 -0.89 14.58 4.03
C ASN A 598 -0.46 16.06 4.00
N PRO A 599 0.75 16.41 4.48
CA PRO A 599 1.16 17.80 4.65
C PRO A 599 1.07 18.62 3.37
N THR A 600 1.71 18.15 2.30
CA THR A 600 1.72 18.83 1.00
C THR A 600 0.31 19.02 0.44
N GLY A 601 -0.51 17.96 0.45
CA GLY A 601 -1.88 18.02 -0.04
C GLY A 601 -2.74 19.00 0.77
N PHE A 602 -2.53 19.06 2.09
CA PHE A 602 -3.23 20.00 2.95
C PHE A 602 -2.81 21.45 2.68
N ASN A 603 -1.50 21.71 2.55
CA ASN A 603 -0.98 23.04 2.24
C ASN A 603 -1.54 23.56 0.90
N GLU A 604 -1.62 22.71 -0.10
CA GLU A 604 -2.18 23.08 -1.40
C GLU A 604 -3.70 23.32 -1.35
N VAL A 605 -4.43 22.55 -0.54
CA VAL A 605 -5.85 22.78 -0.27
C VAL A 605 -6.07 24.11 0.46
N LEU A 606 -5.29 24.41 1.50
CA LEU A 606 -5.32 25.69 2.22
C LEU A 606 -5.02 26.85 1.28
N ARG A 607 -3.92 26.78 0.54
CA ARG A 607 -3.52 27.81 -0.40
C ARG A 607 -4.59 28.05 -1.46
N THR A 608 -5.20 26.99 -1.98
CA THR A 608 -6.29 27.09 -2.95
C THR A 608 -7.51 27.78 -2.36
N ALA A 609 -7.95 27.35 -1.16
CA ALA A 609 -9.07 27.94 -0.45
C ALA A 609 -8.84 29.42 -0.14
N ILE A 610 -7.65 29.79 0.37
CA ILE A 610 -7.31 31.16 0.76
C ILE A 610 -7.15 32.06 -0.48
N ARG A 611 -6.30 31.68 -1.42
CA ARG A 611 -5.90 32.54 -2.55
C ARG A 611 -6.97 32.64 -3.62
N PHE A 612 -7.59 31.51 -3.98
CA PHE A 612 -8.55 31.45 -5.09
C PHE A 612 -10.00 31.40 -4.58
N GLY A 613 -10.24 30.70 -3.47
CA GLY A 613 -11.55 30.63 -2.83
C GLY A 613 -11.91 31.82 -1.95
N LYS A 614 -10.95 32.71 -1.64
CA LYS A 614 -11.11 33.84 -0.70
C LYS A 614 -11.72 33.38 0.64
N ALA A 615 -11.35 32.20 1.09
CA ALA A 615 -11.92 31.53 2.26
C ALA A 615 -11.76 32.38 3.53
N ARG A 616 -12.85 32.47 4.31
CA ARG A 616 -12.87 33.11 5.64
C ARG A 616 -13.39 32.19 6.74
N SER A 617 -14.17 31.17 6.38
CA SER A 617 -14.82 30.25 7.31
C SER A 617 -14.43 28.81 6.99
N PHE A 618 -13.97 28.09 8.01
CA PHE A 618 -13.40 26.75 7.86
C PHE A 618 -14.04 25.74 8.82
N LEU A 619 -14.24 24.52 8.33
CA LEU A 619 -14.47 23.33 9.14
C LEU A 619 -13.32 22.35 8.87
N ILE A 620 -12.47 22.08 9.85
CA ILE A 620 -11.31 21.19 9.70
C ILE A 620 -11.57 19.91 10.51
N ALA A 621 -11.56 18.75 9.87
CA ALA A 621 -11.89 17.49 10.52
C ALA A 621 -10.75 16.47 10.40
N LEU A 622 -10.28 15.96 11.54
CA LEU A 622 -9.15 15.02 11.61
C LEU A 622 -9.56 13.75 12.35
N ASN A 623 -9.55 12.64 11.63
CA ASN A 623 -9.61 11.28 12.17
C ASN A 623 -8.25 10.59 12.02
N ASP A 624 -7.99 9.55 12.85
CA ASP A 624 -6.75 8.75 12.88
C ASP A 624 -7.00 7.25 12.68
N ARG A 625 -8.07 6.91 11.94
CA ARG A 625 -8.43 5.51 11.70
C ARG A 625 -7.45 4.87 10.74
N ILE A 626 -7.52 3.55 10.58
CA ILE A 626 -6.59 2.78 9.72
C ILE A 626 -6.48 3.38 8.30
N ALA A 627 -7.58 3.87 7.74
CA ALA A 627 -7.58 4.47 6.42
C ALA A 627 -6.93 5.86 6.36
N ASP A 628 -6.96 6.62 7.46
CA ASP A 628 -6.38 7.97 7.57
C ASP A 628 -4.89 7.91 7.96
N GLY A 629 -4.49 6.88 8.70
CA GLY A 629 -3.17 6.77 9.34
C GLY A 629 -3.32 7.05 10.84
N ARG A 630 -2.75 6.20 11.69
CA ARG A 630 -2.89 6.35 13.16
C ARG A 630 -1.98 7.44 13.73
N ASP A 631 -0.90 7.71 13.03
CA ASP A 631 0.00 8.82 13.37
C ASP A 631 -0.49 10.10 12.69
N VAL A 632 -0.93 11.06 13.50
CA VAL A 632 -1.37 12.38 13.06
C VAL A 632 -0.28 13.45 13.16
N SER A 633 0.97 13.08 13.49
CA SER A 633 2.09 14.03 13.62
C SER A 633 2.33 14.86 12.35
N TRP A 634 1.90 14.37 11.19
CA TRP A 634 1.98 15.08 9.91
C TRP A 634 1.26 16.45 9.91
N ILE A 635 0.29 16.69 10.81
CA ILE A 635 -0.36 18.00 10.93
C ILE A 635 0.60 19.12 11.36
N TRP A 636 1.76 18.77 11.94
CA TRP A 636 2.80 19.72 12.32
C TRP A 636 3.57 20.25 11.12
N ASP A 637 3.63 19.48 10.02
CA ASP A 637 4.24 19.89 8.76
C ASP A 637 3.28 20.68 7.84
N VAL A 638 2.03 20.87 8.28
CA VAL A 638 1.03 21.71 7.59
C VAL A 638 1.20 23.16 8.02
N ASP A 639 1.25 24.08 7.07
CA ASP A 639 1.46 25.52 7.25
C ASP A 639 0.15 26.23 7.68
N PHE A 640 -0.41 25.83 8.82
CA PHE A 640 -1.64 26.41 9.39
C PHE A 640 -1.50 27.90 9.75
N GLU A 641 -0.27 28.40 9.86
CA GLU A 641 0.06 29.80 10.10
C GLU A 641 -0.58 30.73 9.05
N GLN A 642 -0.82 30.22 7.83
CA GLN A 642 -1.53 30.94 6.78
C GLN A 642 -2.97 31.34 7.17
N LEU A 643 -3.58 30.69 8.17
CA LEU A 643 -4.94 30.99 8.62
C LEU A 643 -5.01 32.15 9.61
N LYS A 644 -3.91 32.55 10.25
CA LYS A 644 -3.87 33.51 11.37
C LYS A 644 -4.61 34.83 11.06
N ASP A 645 -4.32 35.42 9.91
CA ASP A 645 -4.90 36.70 9.46
C ASP A 645 -6.04 36.54 8.44
N VAL A 646 -6.38 35.29 8.11
CA VAL A 646 -7.36 34.96 7.07
C VAL A 646 -8.66 34.47 7.69
N ALA A 647 -8.60 33.47 8.58
CA ALA A 647 -9.76 32.82 9.14
C ALA A 647 -10.45 33.69 10.19
N GLY A 648 -11.74 33.97 9.95
CA GLY A 648 -12.61 34.63 10.93
C GLY A 648 -13.10 33.67 12.00
N HIS A 649 -13.41 32.43 11.61
CA HIS A 649 -13.85 31.35 12.50
C HIS A 649 -13.43 29.98 11.95
N ILE A 650 -13.03 29.08 12.83
CA ILE A 650 -12.62 27.70 12.52
C ILE A 650 -13.35 26.74 13.45
N VAL A 651 -14.19 25.88 12.87
CA VAL A 651 -14.71 24.73 13.58
C VAL A 651 -13.74 23.56 13.40
N VAL A 652 -13.36 22.90 14.49
CA VAL A 652 -12.55 21.67 14.46
C VAL A 652 -13.36 20.47 14.93
N SER A 653 -13.21 19.35 14.24
CA SER A 653 -13.99 18.13 14.48
C SER A 653 -13.19 16.85 14.20
N GLY A 654 -13.82 15.68 14.40
CA GLY A 654 -13.22 14.35 14.23
C GLY A 654 -12.55 13.77 15.47
N ASP A 655 -12.08 12.52 15.34
CA ASP A 655 -11.51 11.71 16.44
C ASP A 655 -10.33 12.42 17.13
N ARG A 656 -9.60 13.28 16.40
CA ARG A 656 -8.41 14.02 16.87
C ARG A 656 -8.59 15.54 16.81
N ALA A 657 -9.80 16.03 17.04
CA ALA A 657 -10.11 17.46 17.08
C ALA A 657 -9.26 18.24 18.12
N LEU A 658 -8.89 17.60 19.23
CA LEU A 658 -8.04 18.20 20.26
C LEU A 658 -6.59 18.38 19.78
N ASP A 659 -6.04 17.42 19.04
CA ASP A 659 -4.72 17.54 18.43
C ASP A 659 -4.68 18.70 17.42
N LEU A 660 -5.72 18.83 16.59
CA LEU A 660 -5.89 19.99 15.70
C LEU A 660 -5.94 21.30 16.50
N ARG A 661 -6.72 21.35 17.59
CA ARG A 661 -6.82 22.54 18.44
C ARG A 661 -5.46 22.97 18.96
N VAL A 662 -4.64 22.02 19.41
CA VAL A 662 -3.27 22.28 19.87
C VAL A 662 -2.42 22.79 18.70
N ARG A 663 -2.46 22.12 17.54
CA ARG A 663 -1.69 22.56 16.37
C ARG A 663 -2.04 23.99 15.94
N LEU A 664 -3.33 24.34 15.92
CA LEU A 664 -3.80 25.69 15.57
C LEU A 664 -3.41 26.74 16.62
N LYS A 665 -3.31 26.36 17.91
CA LYS A 665 -2.74 27.23 18.94
C LYS A 665 -1.28 27.57 18.66
N TYR A 666 -0.48 26.59 18.23
CA TYR A 666 0.92 26.81 17.84
C TYR A 666 1.08 27.59 16.53
N ALA A 667 0.06 27.55 15.66
CA ALA A 667 -0.05 28.46 14.51
C ALA A 667 -0.44 29.90 14.90
N GLU A 668 -0.48 30.21 16.20
CA GLU A 668 -0.85 31.51 16.76
C GLU A 668 -2.25 32.00 16.36
N ILE A 669 -3.17 31.08 16.10
CA ILE A 669 -4.57 31.41 15.82
C ILE A 669 -5.28 31.70 17.15
N PRO A 670 -5.97 32.85 17.28
CA PRO A 670 -6.62 33.24 18.53
C PRO A 670 -7.62 32.20 19.03
N ALA A 671 -7.62 31.96 20.34
CA ALA A 671 -8.39 30.88 20.93
C ALA A 671 -9.90 31.04 20.72
N GLU A 672 -10.39 32.28 20.76
CA GLU A 672 -11.77 32.68 20.54
C GLU A 672 -12.27 32.43 19.11
N ARG A 673 -11.37 32.23 18.15
CA ARG A 673 -11.74 31.91 16.75
C ARG A 673 -11.88 30.41 16.48
N ILE A 674 -11.59 29.55 17.46
CA ILE A 674 -11.55 28.11 17.28
C ILE A 674 -12.57 27.43 18.19
N GLU A 675 -13.55 26.77 17.58
CA GLU A 675 -14.60 26.01 18.25
C GLU A 675 -14.41 24.50 18.01
N ILE A 676 -14.43 23.68 19.07
CA ILE A 676 -14.38 22.22 18.94
C ILE A 676 -15.81 21.68 18.97
N VAL A 677 -16.21 20.96 17.93
CA VAL A 677 -17.54 20.36 17.83
C VAL A 677 -17.43 18.91 17.38
N SER A 678 -17.81 17.96 18.24
CA SER A 678 -17.67 16.52 17.93
C SER A 678 -18.81 15.96 17.08
N ASP A 679 -20.03 16.49 17.20
CA ASP A 679 -21.16 16.04 16.37
C ASP A 679 -21.06 16.59 14.95
N TRP A 680 -21.13 15.72 13.94
CA TRP A 680 -20.93 16.09 12.55
C TRP A 680 -21.97 17.08 12.01
N ARG A 681 -23.24 16.93 12.39
CA ARG A 681 -24.31 17.81 11.90
C ARG A 681 -24.21 19.19 12.56
N LEU A 682 -23.96 19.20 13.86
CA LEU A 682 -23.74 20.44 14.61
C LEU A 682 -22.47 21.15 14.13
N ALA A 683 -21.39 20.44 13.83
CA ALA A 683 -20.16 21.05 13.32
C ALA A 683 -20.40 21.75 11.97
N LEU A 684 -21.13 21.10 11.06
CA LEU A 684 -21.55 21.71 9.79
C LEU A 684 -22.44 22.94 10.01
N GLN A 685 -23.40 22.84 10.93
CA GLN A 685 -24.30 23.94 11.28
C GLN A 685 -23.52 25.14 11.84
N ARG A 686 -22.68 24.93 12.85
CA ARG A 686 -21.85 25.99 13.47
C ARG A 686 -20.92 26.67 12.47
N ALA A 687 -20.29 25.87 11.62
CA ALA A 687 -19.41 26.41 10.59
C ALA A 687 -20.20 27.23 9.55
N SER A 688 -21.42 26.80 9.20
CA SER A 688 -22.33 27.53 8.31
C SER A 688 -22.86 28.82 8.93
N GLU A 689 -23.26 28.81 10.22
CA GLU A 689 -23.68 30.00 10.98
C GLU A 689 -22.58 31.06 11.04
N ALA A 690 -21.32 30.63 11.18
CA ALA A 690 -20.15 31.50 11.17
C ALA A 690 -19.69 31.93 9.75
N THR A 691 -20.38 31.49 8.70
CA THR A 691 -20.07 31.87 7.31
C THR A 691 -20.90 33.10 6.93
N GLY A 692 -20.23 34.19 6.55
CA GLY A 692 -20.88 35.45 6.21
C GLY A 692 -21.73 35.40 4.93
N ASP A 693 -22.57 36.43 4.72
CA ASP A 693 -23.38 36.59 3.51
C ASP A 693 -22.52 36.69 2.26
N GLY A 694 -22.84 35.86 1.26
CA GLY A 694 -22.05 35.72 0.03
C GLY A 694 -20.70 35.01 0.19
N GLN A 695 -20.36 34.51 1.38
CA GLN A 695 -19.15 33.73 1.62
C GLN A 695 -19.39 32.23 1.44
N THR A 696 -18.30 31.49 1.24
CA THR A 696 -18.31 30.04 1.08
C THR A 696 -17.65 29.38 2.29
N LEU A 697 -18.27 28.33 2.82
CA LEU A 697 -17.71 27.47 3.86
C LEU A 697 -16.72 26.48 3.25
N PHE A 698 -15.49 26.43 3.76
CA PHE A 698 -14.48 25.46 3.32
C PHE A 698 -14.37 24.33 4.33
N VAL A 699 -14.71 23.12 3.91
CA VAL A 699 -14.68 21.92 4.74
C VAL A 699 -13.48 21.07 4.34
N LEU A 700 -12.52 20.90 5.26
CA LEU A 700 -11.22 20.27 5.05
C LEU A 700 -11.09 18.98 5.90
N PRO A 701 -11.68 17.86 5.48
CA PRO A 701 -11.64 16.62 6.25
C PRO A 701 -10.51 15.67 5.81
N THR A 702 -10.06 14.79 6.72
CA THR A 702 -9.40 13.53 6.35
C THR A 702 -10.37 12.52 5.74
N TYR A 703 -9.87 11.38 5.26
CA TYR A 703 -10.65 10.46 4.43
C TYR A 703 -11.89 9.91 5.14
N THR A 704 -11.77 9.38 6.36
CA THR A 704 -12.95 8.82 7.04
C THR A 704 -13.88 9.92 7.55
N ALA A 705 -13.34 11.05 7.99
CA ALA A 705 -14.12 12.24 8.36
C ALA A 705 -14.95 12.75 7.17
N MET A 706 -14.39 12.71 5.96
CA MET A 706 -15.08 13.06 4.72
C MET A 706 -16.28 12.15 4.48
N LEU A 707 -16.12 10.83 4.66
CA LEU A 707 -17.21 9.88 4.48
C LEU A 707 -18.36 10.12 5.47
N GLU A 708 -18.04 10.46 6.71
CA GLU A 708 -19.01 10.75 7.77
C GLU A 708 -19.75 12.07 7.54
N LEU A 709 -19.02 13.15 7.24
CA LEU A 709 -19.60 14.44 6.88
C LEU A 709 -20.50 14.33 5.65
N ARG A 710 -20.07 13.59 4.61
CA ARG A 710 -20.91 13.34 3.43
C ARG A 710 -22.15 12.52 3.76
N ALA A 711 -22.06 11.55 4.66
CA ALA A 711 -23.24 10.77 5.06
C ALA A 711 -24.31 11.67 5.71
N VAL A 712 -23.90 12.68 6.48
CA VAL A 712 -24.79 13.72 7.00
C VAL A 712 -25.36 14.57 5.87
N LEU A 713 -24.52 15.14 5.01
CA LEU A 713 -24.97 15.97 3.89
C LEU A 713 -25.90 15.24 2.91
N THR A 714 -25.69 13.94 2.69
CA THR A 714 -26.59 13.11 1.87
C THR A 714 -27.92 12.88 2.57
N ARG A 715 -27.93 12.68 3.90
CA ARG A 715 -29.16 12.54 4.68
C ARG A 715 -30.00 13.82 4.63
N ASP A 716 -29.33 14.97 4.64
CA ASP A 716 -29.95 16.29 4.60
C ASP A 716 -30.37 16.72 3.17
N GLY A 717 -30.14 15.88 2.17
CA GLY A 717 -30.48 16.15 0.76
C GLY A 717 -29.51 17.10 0.04
N ALA A 718 -28.46 17.56 0.72
CA ALA A 718 -27.44 18.45 0.18
C ALA A 718 -26.46 17.75 -0.79
N LEU A 719 -26.33 16.42 -0.71
CA LEU A 719 -25.48 15.61 -1.59
C LEU A 719 -26.18 14.31 -2.07
N GLN A 720 -25.75 13.78 -3.21
CA GLN A 720 -26.18 12.47 -3.70
C GLN A 720 -25.34 11.32 -3.11
N PRO A 721 -25.91 10.11 -2.94
CA PRO A 721 -25.19 8.94 -2.40
C PRO A 721 -24.03 8.49 -3.31
N TYR A 722 -22.86 8.23 -2.71
CA TYR A 722 -21.58 7.94 -3.39
C TYR A 722 -21.62 6.80 -4.43
N TRP A 723 -22.38 5.73 -4.20
CA TRP A 723 -22.41 4.54 -5.06
C TRP A 723 -23.27 4.70 -6.33
N LYS A 724 -24.03 5.80 -6.44
CA LYS A 724 -24.67 6.18 -7.70
C LYS A 724 -23.73 7.16 -8.39
N GLY A 725 -22.84 6.64 -9.26
CA GLY A 725 -22.24 7.50 -10.27
C GLY A 725 -23.36 8.27 -10.98
N ARG A 726 -23.14 9.55 -11.32
CA ARG A 726 -24.11 10.32 -12.10
C ARG A 726 -24.52 9.47 -13.32
N PRO A 727 -25.82 9.27 -13.59
CA PRO A 727 -26.24 8.71 -14.87
C PRO A 727 -25.61 9.52 -15.99
N VAL A 728 -25.18 8.84 -17.05
CA VAL A 728 -24.62 9.44 -18.28
C VAL A 728 -25.58 10.49 -18.88
N ASP A 729 -26.85 10.49 -18.49
CA ASP A 729 -27.92 11.32 -19.06
C ASP A 729 -28.44 12.45 -18.15
N ALA A 730 -27.78 12.77 -17.04
CA ALA A 730 -28.14 13.98 -16.29
C ALA A 730 -27.55 15.22 -16.99
N LYS A 731 -28.36 15.85 -17.86
CA LYS A 731 -28.09 17.20 -18.38
C LYS A 731 -27.84 18.19 -17.23
N PRO A 732 -27.01 19.23 -17.46
CA PRO A 732 -26.40 20.07 -16.43
C PRO A 732 -27.37 20.64 -15.39
#